data_AF-A0A1D2V959-F1
#
_entry.id   AF-A0A1D2V959-F1
#
_cell.length_a   1.000
_cell.length_b   1.000
_cell.length_c   1.000
_cell.angle_alpha   90.00
_cell.angle_beta   90.00
_cell.angle_gamma   90.00
#
_symmetry.space_group_name_H-M   'P 1'
#
loop_
_entity.id
_entity.type
_entity.pdbx_description
1 polymer ?
#
loop_
_entity_poly.entity_id
_entity_poly.type
_entity_poly.pdbx_seq_one_letter_code
_entity_poly.pdbx_strand_id
1 'polypeptide(L)'
;SGHRPVTSCTHCRQHKIKCNASEKYPAPCQRCERMGLHCEIDPQFRPRKGSQMQTLRNEVDELKAKIEFLQRNESIIAQVLSNKSSSTNTNNTTTTSNNIPTDNTNNNNNNNNNNNNNNNYNNNIHNNIQSNPIKLNHNNTSLLPSPTCNPSQTTNDSSPNTPINIISDSASNNISNNDSSNDASNNNENNSKIKIENSPPPIITAPPTEFNLGDVRIPLEKANELHSRFVNHYLPFFPILHTNNAIELYTQSQLLFWTVCLTACLSDPEPTLYNKLASLIKQLAIETCWIRTPRSTHIVQALLILSCWPLPNQKVLDDCSYRFVGLGRNLAFQLGLHRGKFISEFSRTQVALPNAVKWRTMTWLGVFFHEQFWASVLGLPASLQTDFLIENARLDYSLPKNFRCLICLAIFQAKLANVMGSSVTSPDGLMEGPNRAGALNILQRELERLIFKLKIDDPISEIYHLYVKLMICCFAFLPETPTEDQTKYVTMAYLSATRIITTFSKLVENKQLSEYPIYVRHAVTYSAFMLFRLHLTPLLLDKYIDSARQSIVTVHRLFRNMLAAWKDVNNDISRTAKVLENLNYVIITQPEIFLEGEGIIVKMRSHLTNSLFYDLVWCVHEGKRRAIATSEKSHKDSHYKINAIMPNGQKRPIPLPFYNQITKDNFKTITTTTPGGTTVTTLVPTQSAISNAKASATAAGLSGPTEINGIPLILLEATGSVEKVKHHHEGSIPTIPPNNSPVLSAQAMNHNGSLNNMNSIKNSTPNSVGNGMNIMTPHHNQYQQQMQQLQLQQIIGGNNNNNNIETDFQFDNFFQNQNFDWMEGTDDFLGWLDMNMKPE
;
A
#
# COMPACT_ATOMS: atom_id res chain seq x y z
N SER A 1 51.72 -13.09 23.41
CA SER A 1 52.09 -11.68 23.15
C SER A 1 52.10 -11.44 21.65
N GLY A 2 51.45 -10.39 21.13
CA GLY A 2 51.28 -10.27 19.67
C GLY A 2 50.53 -9.03 19.19
N HIS A 3 50.89 -7.84 19.66
CA HIS A 3 50.44 -6.59 19.02
C HIS A 3 51.33 -6.26 17.82
N ARG A 4 50.72 -5.99 16.66
CA ARG A 4 51.43 -5.38 15.53
C ARG A 4 51.97 -4.00 15.95
N PRO A 5 53.19 -3.62 15.56
CA PRO A 5 53.67 -2.25 15.76
C PRO A 5 52.77 -1.26 15.01
N VAL A 6 52.40 -0.16 15.67
CA VAL A 6 51.53 0.87 15.08
C VAL A 6 52.36 1.85 14.26
N THR A 7 52.15 1.85 12.95
CA THR A 7 52.97 2.57 11.96
C THR A 7 52.57 4.02 11.71
N SER A 8 51.53 4.52 12.40
CA SER A 8 50.94 5.85 12.16
C SER A 8 50.63 6.59 13.46
N CYS A 9 50.84 7.91 13.46
CA CYS A 9 50.54 8.76 14.62
C CYS A 9 49.04 8.87 14.90
N THR A 10 48.67 9.17 16.15
CA THR A 10 47.28 9.22 16.61
C THR A 10 46.42 10.16 15.77
N HIS A 11 46.92 11.36 15.45
CA HIS A 11 46.22 12.35 14.63
C HIS A 11 45.91 11.86 13.21
N CYS A 12 46.90 11.34 12.47
CA CYS A 12 46.63 10.82 11.12
C CYS A 12 45.78 9.53 11.14
N ARG A 13 45.89 8.72 12.20
CA ARG A 13 45.07 7.52 12.44
C ARG A 13 43.61 7.88 12.77
N GLN A 14 43.37 8.98 13.49
CA GLN A 14 42.02 9.55 13.76
C GLN A 14 41.35 10.03 12.47
N HIS A 15 42.07 10.79 11.64
CA HIS A 15 41.53 11.36 10.40
C HIS A 15 41.63 10.43 9.17
N LYS A 16 42.14 9.19 9.31
CA LYS A 16 42.37 8.20 8.24
C LYS A 16 43.22 8.71 7.05
N ILE A 17 44.28 9.47 7.32
CA ILE A 17 45.14 10.08 6.26
C ILE A 17 46.55 9.46 6.29
N LYS A 18 47.20 9.38 5.12
CA LYS A 18 48.55 8.83 4.95
C LYS A 18 49.56 9.48 5.91
N CYS A 19 50.41 8.66 6.50
CA CYS A 19 51.34 9.05 7.55
C CYS A 19 52.66 8.26 7.42
N ASN A 20 53.80 8.94 7.55
CA ASN A 20 55.13 8.33 7.56
C ASN A 20 55.80 8.38 8.95
N ALA A 21 55.00 8.25 10.02
CA ALA A 21 55.54 8.23 11.38
C ALA A 21 56.50 7.03 11.61
N SER A 22 56.25 5.89 10.97
CA SER A 22 57.16 4.73 10.98
C SER A 22 58.54 4.97 10.34
N GLU A 23 58.67 5.98 9.49
CA GLU A 23 59.94 6.34 8.83
C GLU A 23 60.69 7.45 9.57
N LYS A 24 59.95 8.35 10.26
CA LYS A 24 60.50 9.53 10.93
C LYS A 24 60.71 9.40 12.44
N TYR A 25 60.12 8.42 13.12
CA TYR A 25 60.19 8.29 14.58
C TYR A 25 61.65 8.33 15.11
N PRO A 26 61.98 9.15 16.14
CA PRO A 26 61.07 9.88 17.03
C PRO A 26 60.62 11.27 16.54
N ALA A 27 61.05 11.73 15.37
CA ALA A 27 60.63 13.02 14.82
C ALA A 27 59.14 13.00 14.34
N PRO A 28 58.45 14.16 14.33
CA PRO A 28 57.07 14.24 13.84
C PRO A 28 56.98 13.85 12.36
N CYS A 29 55.91 13.15 11.96
CA CYS A 29 55.68 12.83 10.55
C CYS A 29 55.47 14.10 9.72
N GLN A 30 55.84 14.08 8.44
CA GLN A 30 55.90 15.27 7.57
C GLN A 30 54.59 16.07 7.50
N ARG A 31 53.44 15.40 7.68
CA ARG A 31 52.13 16.08 7.69
C ARG A 31 51.90 16.86 8.98
N CYS A 32 52.19 16.27 10.14
CA CYS A 32 52.02 16.96 11.42
C CYS A 32 53.05 18.07 11.59
N GLU A 33 54.30 17.81 11.20
CA GLU A 33 55.40 18.78 11.09
C GLU A 33 54.99 20.02 10.26
N ARG A 34 54.47 19.82 9.04
CA ARG A 34 54.02 20.91 8.15
C ARG A 34 52.79 21.67 8.67
N MET A 35 51.93 21.03 9.47
CA MET A 35 50.68 21.62 9.97
C MET A 35 50.77 22.11 11.43
N GLY A 36 51.95 22.07 12.06
CA GLY A 36 52.12 22.46 13.47
C GLY A 36 51.37 21.56 14.47
N LEU A 37 51.06 20.32 14.09
CA LEU A 37 50.24 19.40 14.88
C LEU A 37 51.09 18.49 15.77
N HIS A 38 50.58 18.17 16.96
CA HIS A 38 51.19 17.18 17.84
C HIS A 38 51.22 15.78 17.19
N CYS A 39 52.34 15.06 17.32
CA CYS A 39 52.62 13.85 16.55
C CYS A 39 53.19 12.72 17.42
N GLU A 40 52.32 12.10 18.21
CA GLU A 40 52.60 10.94 19.06
C GLU A 40 52.23 9.61 18.35
N ILE A 41 52.85 8.50 18.76
CA ILE A 41 52.46 7.15 18.37
C ILE A 41 52.00 6.38 19.62
N ASP A 42 50.72 6.50 19.98
CA ASP A 42 50.10 5.60 20.96
C ASP A 42 49.54 4.34 20.26
N PRO A 43 50.03 3.13 20.63
CA PRO A 43 49.44 1.88 20.14
C PRO A 43 47.98 1.69 20.54
N GLN A 44 47.59 2.11 21.76
CA GLN A 44 46.28 1.87 22.35
C GLN A 44 45.17 2.73 21.72
N PHE A 45 45.52 3.87 21.13
CA PHE A 45 44.62 4.83 20.51
C PHE A 45 43.60 4.18 19.57
N ARG A 46 42.31 4.39 19.84
CA ARG A 46 41.19 3.93 19.01
C ARG A 46 40.49 5.13 18.35
N PRO A 47 40.55 5.28 17.01
CA PRO A 47 39.88 6.36 16.31
C PRO A 47 38.37 6.45 16.63
N ARG A 48 37.92 7.62 17.08
CA ARG A 48 36.49 7.89 17.29
C ARG A 48 35.82 8.17 15.94
N LYS A 49 34.87 7.31 15.53
CA LYS A 49 34.11 7.48 14.29
C LYS A 49 33.15 8.68 14.40
N GLY A 50 33.26 9.63 13.47
CA GLY A 50 32.11 10.33 12.90
C GLY A 50 31.51 11.55 13.60
N SER A 51 31.82 11.86 14.87
CA SER A 51 31.11 12.94 15.59
C SER A 51 31.21 14.31 14.89
N GLN A 52 32.42 14.78 14.59
CA GLN A 52 32.64 16.17 14.13
C GLN A 52 31.90 16.53 12.82
N MET A 53 31.76 15.59 11.88
CA MET A 53 31.00 15.84 10.64
C MET A 53 29.49 15.80 10.86
N GLN A 54 28.99 15.04 11.84
CA GLN A 54 27.57 15.09 12.21
C GLN A 54 27.26 16.34 13.05
N THR A 55 28.15 16.73 13.96
CA THR A 55 28.06 17.99 14.71
C THR A 55 28.01 19.19 13.75
N LEU A 56 28.94 19.29 12.79
CA LEU A 56 28.94 20.38 11.79
C LEU A 56 27.70 20.37 10.88
N ARG A 57 27.12 19.20 10.57
CA ARG A 57 25.82 19.12 9.86
C ARG A 57 24.68 19.65 10.73
N ASN A 58 24.58 19.18 11.97
CA ASN A 58 23.57 19.64 12.92
C ASN A 58 23.66 21.15 13.16
N GLU A 59 24.87 21.71 13.32
CA GLU A 59 25.12 23.15 13.48
C GLU A 59 24.72 23.96 12.24
N VAL A 60 25.01 23.46 11.03
CA VAL A 60 24.57 24.08 9.77
C VAL A 60 23.05 24.05 9.62
N ASP A 61 22.40 22.97 10.02
CA ASP A 61 20.94 22.85 9.93
C ASP A 61 20.22 23.67 11.04
N GLU A 62 20.82 23.81 12.22
CA GLU A 62 20.37 24.74 13.27
C GLU A 62 20.53 26.21 12.83
N LEU A 63 21.63 26.55 12.16
CA LEU A 63 21.85 27.88 11.58
C LEU A 63 20.83 28.20 10.48
N LYS A 64 20.52 27.25 9.58
CA LYS A 64 19.44 27.41 8.59
C LYS A 64 18.08 27.66 9.26
N ALA A 65 17.72 26.87 10.27
CA ALA A 65 16.45 27.04 10.99
C ALA A 65 16.35 28.41 11.68
N LYS A 66 17.45 28.92 12.25
CA LYS A 66 17.53 30.27 12.82
C LYS A 66 17.41 31.37 11.76
N ILE A 67 18.02 31.19 10.58
CA ILE A 67 17.89 32.12 9.46
C ILE A 67 16.44 32.15 8.94
N GLU A 68 15.81 30.99 8.73
CA GLU A 68 14.42 30.92 8.27
C GLU A 68 13.45 31.55 9.29
N PHE A 69 13.68 31.33 10.59
CA PHE A 69 12.92 31.98 11.67
C PHE A 69 13.05 33.51 11.64
N LEU A 70 14.28 34.03 11.47
CA LEU A 70 14.51 35.48 11.37
C LEU A 70 13.87 36.09 10.11
N GLN A 71 14.00 35.44 8.95
CA GLN A 71 13.35 35.86 7.70
C GLN A 71 11.82 35.83 7.80
N ARG A 72 11.26 34.84 8.51
CA ARG A 72 9.81 34.76 8.76
C ARG A 72 9.33 35.86 9.70
N ASN A 73 10.12 36.25 10.70
CA ASN A 73 9.79 37.38 11.58
C ASN A 73 9.93 38.72 10.86
N GLU A 74 10.94 38.88 9.99
CA GLU A 74 11.11 40.07 9.15
C GLU A 74 9.93 40.27 8.20
N SER A 75 9.43 39.20 7.54
CA SER A 75 8.26 39.30 6.67
C SER A 75 6.96 39.60 7.43
N ILE A 76 6.81 39.10 8.66
CA ILE A 76 5.69 39.48 9.55
C ILE A 76 5.77 40.96 9.95
N ILE A 77 6.96 41.46 10.31
CA ILE A 77 7.16 42.89 10.65
C ILE A 77 6.87 43.77 9.43
N ALA A 78 7.32 43.39 8.23
CA ALA A 78 7.01 44.08 6.99
C ALA A 78 5.50 44.13 6.70
N GLN A 79 4.78 43.02 6.89
CA GLN A 79 3.31 42.96 6.72
C GLN A 79 2.56 43.82 7.75
N VAL A 80 3.01 43.86 9.01
CA VAL A 80 2.42 44.72 10.05
C VAL A 80 2.65 46.21 9.75
N LEU A 81 3.79 46.57 9.14
CA LEU A 81 4.06 47.93 8.69
C LEU A 81 3.23 48.31 7.45
N SER A 82 3.14 47.45 6.44
CA SER A 82 2.35 47.73 5.21
C SER A 82 0.85 47.85 5.47
N ASN A 83 0.32 47.11 6.45
CA ASN A 83 -1.10 47.21 6.83
C ASN A 83 -1.45 48.50 7.57
N LYS A 84 -0.46 49.29 8.02
CA LYS A 84 -0.69 50.52 8.79
C LYS A 84 -0.77 51.79 7.93
N SER A 85 -0.45 51.71 6.64
CA SER A 85 -0.51 52.82 5.67
C SER A 85 -1.81 52.89 4.84
N SER A 86 -2.74 51.97 5.03
CA SER A 86 -3.88 51.74 4.12
C SER A 86 -5.26 52.02 4.76
N SER A 87 -5.34 53.02 5.64
CA SER A 87 -6.56 53.30 6.45
C SER A 87 -6.86 54.80 6.61
N THR A 88 -6.92 55.54 5.49
CA THR A 88 -7.57 56.87 5.42
C THR A 88 -8.42 56.97 4.15
N ASN A 89 -9.50 57.77 4.21
CA ASN A 89 -10.64 57.81 3.27
C ASN A 89 -11.54 56.54 3.36
N THR A 90 -12.87 56.60 3.34
CA THR A 90 -13.84 57.72 3.24
C THR A 90 -15.00 57.55 4.24
N ASN A 91 -15.72 58.64 4.55
CA ASN A 91 -17.14 58.58 4.94
C ASN A 91 -17.84 59.92 4.62
N ASN A 92 -19.17 59.89 4.46
CA ASN A 92 -19.91 60.90 3.69
C ASN A 92 -20.56 62.05 4.51
N THR A 93 -21.19 62.97 3.79
CA THR A 93 -21.64 64.33 4.17
C THR A 93 -22.99 64.43 4.88
N THR A 94 -23.16 65.49 5.70
CA THR A 94 -24.42 66.23 6.06
C THR A 94 -25.58 65.44 6.69
N THR A 95 -26.33 65.87 7.72
CA THR A 95 -26.43 67.09 8.58
C THR A 95 -27.13 66.62 9.90
N THR A 96 -27.21 67.31 11.06
CA THR A 96 -27.61 68.71 11.34
C THR A 96 -27.39 69.04 12.83
N SER A 97 -27.30 70.33 13.18
CA SER A 97 -27.70 70.95 14.48
C SER A 97 -26.97 70.66 15.82
N ASN A 98 -26.31 71.74 16.30
CA ASN A 98 -26.39 72.33 17.66
C ASN A 98 -25.45 71.89 18.84
N ASN A 99 -24.77 72.93 19.33
CA ASN A 99 -24.44 73.29 20.74
C ASN A 99 -23.25 72.64 21.49
N ILE A 100 -22.18 73.46 21.56
CA ILE A 100 -21.08 73.60 22.54
C ILE A 100 -21.60 74.40 23.78
N PRO A 101 -20.97 74.49 24.99
CA PRO A 101 -19.73 73.91 25.58
C PRO A 101 -20.06 72.91 26.75
N THR A 102 -19.32 72.62 27.85
CA THR A 102 -18.15 73.18 28.59
C THR A 102 -17.30 72.11 29.33
N ASP A 103 -15.97 72.24 29.19
CA ASP A 103 -14.92 72.29 30.23
C ASP A 103 -14.73 71.29 31.41
N ASN A 104 -13.46 71.29 31.87
CA ASN A 104 -12.95 71.01 33.23
C ASN A 104 -12.57 69.59 33.69
N THR A 105 -11.37 69.17 33.25
CA THR A 105 -10.13 69.03 34.08
C THR A 105 -10.05 68.15 35.35
N ASN A 106 -8.83 67.59 35.51
CA ASN A 106 -8.04 67.41 36.75
C ASN A 106 -8.11 66.09 37.58
N ASN A 107 -7.03 65.32 37.41
CA ASN A 107 -6.00 65.02 38.43
C ASN A 107 -6.03 63.81 39.39
N ASN A 108 -4.85 63.16 39.41
CA ASN A 108 -4.05 62.71 40.56
C ASN A 108 -4.22 61.31 41.21
N ASN A 109 -3.19 60.49 40.94
CA ASN A 109 -2.24 59.90 41.92
C ASN A 109 -2.74 58.99 43.07
N ASN A 110 -2.19 57.77 43.13
CA ASN A 110 -1.00 57.50 43.97
C ASN A 110 -0.43 56.05 43.82
N ASN A 111 0.91 55.94 43.81
CA ASN A 111 1.83 55.15 44.68
C ASN A 111 1.30 53.84 45.35
N ASN A 112 2.05 52.76 45.61
CA ASN A 112 3.47 52.34 45.46
C ASN A 112 3.51 50.79 45.72
N ASN A 113 4.57 49.96 45.78
CA ASN A 113 6.06 49.98 45.76
C ASN A 113 6.53 48.52 45.38
N ASN A 114 7.78 48.05 45.23
CA ASN A 114 9.17 48.56 45.17
C ASN A 114 10.04 47.54 44.36
N ASN A 115 11.38 47.59 44.43
CA ASN A 115 12.34 46.77 43.68
C ASN A 115 13.01 45.65 44.52
N ASN A 116 13.70 44.71 43.85
CA ASN A 116 15.16 44.55 44.03
C ASN A 116 15.85 43.75 42.89
N ASN A 117 17.18 43.86 42.80
CA ASN A 117 18.01 43.56 41.61
C ASN A 117 19.32 42.79 41.97
N ASN A 118 20.15 42.49 40.95
CA ASN A 118 21.60 42.12 41.01
C ASN A 118 21.98 40.65 41.33
N ASN A 119 23.15 40.10 40.91
CA ASN A 119 23.97 40.24 39.67
C ASN A 119 25.13 39.20 39.61
N ASN A 120 25.57 38.86 38.39
CA ASN A 120 26.96 38.58 37.92
C ASN A 120 27.87 37.37 38.33
N TYR A 121 28.45 36.79 37.27
CA TYR A 121 29.87 36.38 37.01
C TYR A 121 30.58 35.08 37.53
N ASN A 122 30.88 34.20 36.54
CA ASN A 122 32.19 33.65 36.11
C ASN A 122 33.12 32.71 36.93
N ASN A 123 33.37 31.53 36.33
CA ASN A 123 34.68 30.92 35.95
C ASN A 123 35.53 29.96 36.85
N ASN A 124 36.03 28.92 36.16
CA ASN A 124 37.34 28.20 36.27
C ASN A 124 37.62 27.10 37.33
N ILE A 125 37.51 25.83 36.88
CA ILE A 125 38.60 24.81 36.70
C ILE A 125 39.75 24.73 37.74
N HIS A 126 39.92 23.58 38.43
CA HIS A 126 41.04 22.61 38.20
C HIS A 126 40.84 21.23 38.88
N ASN A 127 41.76 20.28 38.65
CA ASN A 127 41.73 18.85 39.06
C ASN A 127 42.49 18.53 40.38
N ASN A 128 42.24 17.39 41.04
CA ASN A 128 43.13 16.19 40.99
C ASN A 128 42.53 14.90 41.65
N ILE A 129 43.32 13.81 41.74
CA ILE A 129 42.91 12.38 41.93
C ILE A 129 43.66 11.69 43.11
N GLN A 130 43.14 10.52 43.59
CA GLN A 130 43.73 9.40 44.41
C GLN A 130 43.02 9.15 45.76
N SER A 131 42.88 7.93 46.32
CA SER A 131 43.14 6.52 45.87
C SER A 131 42.49 5.51 46.87
N ASN A 132 41.68 4.50 46.48
CA ASN A 132 42.00 3.13 45.97
C ASN A 132 41.81 2.01 47.08
N PRO A 133 42.10 0.68 46.92
CA PRO A 133 41.04 -0.35 46.82
C PRO A 133 41.23 -1.71 47.57
N ILE A 134 40.29 -2.66 47.40
CA ILE A 134 40.38 -4.15 47.56
C ILE A 134 39.34 -4.76 46.57
N LYS A 135 39.65 -5.62 45.57
CA LYS A 135 40.16 -7.02 45.50
C LYS A 135 39.13 -8.08 45.99
N LEU A 136 38.84 -9.21 45.33
CA LEU A 136 39.20 -9.84 44.02
C LEU A 136 37.94 -10.64 43.53
N ASN A 137 37.85 -11.68 42.66
CA ASN A 137 38.74 -12.60 41.94
C ASN A 137 38.08 -13.12 40.61
N HIS A 138 38.62 -14.18 39.96
CA HIS A 138 38.16 -14.79 38.70
C HIS A 138 37.92 -16.32 38.78
N ASN A 139 37.19 -16.88 37.79
CA ASN A 139 37.70 -17.96 36.95
C ASN A 139 36.86 -18.16 35.65
N ASN A 140 37.49 -18.75 34.62
CA ASN A 140 36.92 -19.01 33.28
C ASN A 140 37.00 -20.51 32.92
N THR A 141 36.06 -21.00 32.11
CA THR A 141 36.35 -22.00 31.05
C THR A 141 35.28 -22.00 29.95
N SER A 142 35.65 -22.50 28.78
CA SER A 142 34.81 -22.69 27.59
C SER A 142 34.75 -24.17 27.20
N LEU A 143 33.76 -24.58 26.38
CA LEU A 143 33.94 -25.56 25.29
C LEU A 143 32.64 -25.76 24.46
N LEU A 144 32.81 -26.25 23.23
CA LEU A 144 31.77 -26.80 22.33
C LEU A 144 31.66 -28.33 22.56
N PRO A 145 30.61 -29.05 22.09
CA PRO A 145 30.66 -29.60 20.72
C PRO A 145 29.30 -29.98 20.06
N SER A 146 29.37 -30.53 18.85
CA SER A 146 28.39 -31.35 18.10
C SER A 146 29.11 -31.98 16.89
N PRO A 147 28.59 -32.99 16.16
CA PRO A 147 27.63 -34.08 16.47
C PRO A 147 28.21 -35.50 16.12
N THR A 148 27.43 -36.60 16.19
CA THR A 148 27.36 -37.68 15.14
C THR A 148 26.52 -38.93 15.50
N CYS A 149 25.73 -39.39 14.50
CA CYS A 149 25.38 -40.78 14.10
C CYS A 149 24.40 -41.73 14.87
N ASN A 150 23.60 -42.39 14.01
CA ASN A 150 22.67 -43.54 14.14
C ASN A 150 23.43 -44.91 14.00
N PRO A 151 22.84 -46.15 13.95
CA PRO A 151 21.46 -46.53 13.53
C PRO A 151 20.77 -47.80 14.16
N SER A 152 19.59 -48.15 13.58
CA SER A 152 18.93 -49.49 13.54
C SER A 152 18.11 -49.95 14.78
N GLN A 153 17.03 -50.77 14.70
CA GLN A 153 16.13 -51.23 13.59
C GLN A 153 14.85 -51.90 14.18
N THR A 154 13.74 -51.98 13.39
CA THR A 154 12.60 -52.98 13.46
C THR A 154 11.73 -53.09 14.75
N THR A 155 10.45 -53.53 14.81
CA THR A 155 9.33 -53.82 13.85
C THR A 155 8.00 -54.02 14.63
N ASN A 156 6.84 -53.67 14.04
CA ASN A 156 5.48 -54.25 14.26
C ASN A 156 4.83 -54.08 15.69
N ASP A 157 3.50 -54.17 15.92
CA ASP A 157 2.31 -54.32 15.05
C ASP A 157 0.99 -53.81 15.72
N SER A 158 -0.11 -53.82 14.95
CA SER A 158 -1.53 -53.93 15.37
C SER A 158 -2.24 -52.84 16.22
N SER A 159 -3.36 -52.34 15.65
CA SER A 159 -4.57 -51.80 16.34
C SER A 159 -5.68 -52.91 16.31
N PRO A 160 -6.91 -52.82 16.91
CA PRO A 160 -7.83 -51.65 16.90
C PRO A 160 -8.86 -51.51 18.08
N ASN A 161 -9.85 -50.65 17.85
CA ASN A 161 -11.23 -50.56 18.42
C ASN A 161 -11.57 -49.58 19.57
N THR A 162 -12.83 -49.12 19.49
CA THR A 162 -13.54 -48.02 20.17
C THR A 162 -14.85 -48.56 20.79
N PRO A 163 -15.83 -47.76 21.29
CA PRO A 163 -15.85 -46.41 21.92
C PRO A 163 -16.58 -46.44 23.30
N ILE A 164 -16.90 -45.27 23.90
CA ILE A 164 -18.25 -44.92 24.44
C ILE A 164 -18.31 -43.42 24.91
N ASN A 165 -19.52 -42.83 24.94
CA ASN A 165 -19.83 -41.43 25.29
C ASN A 165 -20.43 -41.28 26.71
N ILE A 166 -20.90 -40.06 27.05
CA ILE A 166 -21.87 -39.61 28.10
C ILE A 166 -21.20 -38.63 29.10
N ILE A 167 -21.39 -37.29 28.96
CA ILE A 167 -22.51 -36.45 29.49
C ILE A 167 -22.41 -36.36 31.04
N SER A 168 -21.71 -35.35 31.56
CA SER A 168 -22.18 -34.04 32.08
C SER A 168 -22.76 -34.09 33.50
N ASP A 169 -22.47 -33.06 34.31
CA ASP A 169 -23.50 -32.17 34.88
C ASP A 169 -22.90 -31.00 35.70
N SER A 170 -23.76 -30.21 36.33
CA SER A 170 -23.49 -28.85 36.82
C SER A 170 -24.08 -28.60 38.23
N ALA A 171 -24.04 -27.34 38.69
CA ALA A 171 -24.34 -26.85 40.06
C ALA A 171 -23.28 -27.23 41.12
N SER A 172 -22.72 -26.33 41.94
CA SER A 172 -23.26 -25.19 42.73
C SER A 172 -23.94 -25.61 44.03
N ASN A 173 -23.34 -25.28 45.18
CA ASN A 173 -24.05 -24.70 46.33
C ASN A 173 -23.10 -24.11 47.39
N ASN A 174 -23.63 -23.17 48.19
CA ASN A 174 -22.96 -22.60 49.37
C ASN A 174 -23.32 -23.37 50.63
N ILE A 175 -22.43 -23.45 51.61
CA ILE A 175 -22.75 -23.51 53.06
C ILE A 175 -21.77 -22.58 53.80
N SER A 176 -22.19 -22.03 54.94
CA SER A 176 -21.55 -20.91 55.62
C SER A 176 -21.08 -21.24 57.06
N ASN A 177 -20.31 -20.30 57.62
CA ASN A 177 -20.23 -19.92 59.05
C ASN A 177 -19.31 -20.67 60.03
N ASN A 178 -18.94 -19.89 61.06
CA ASN A 178 -18.35 -20.18 62.37
C ASN A 178 -16.83 -20.49 62.46
N ASP A 179 -16.13 -20.06 63.51
CA ASP A 179 -16.24 -18.84 64.35
C ASP A 179 -14.96 -18.72 65.23
N SER A 180 -14.47 -17.50 65.50
CA SER A 180 -13.60 -17.12 66.64
C SER A 180 -12.26 -17.87 66.87
N SER A 181 -11.24 -17.36 67.56
CA SER A 181 -10.86 -15.99 67.97
C SER A 181 -9.39 -15.99 68.44
N ASN A 182 -8.68 -14.87 68.26
CA ASN A 182 -7.47 -14.44 68.98
C ASN A 182 -6.28 -15.42 69.18
N ASP A 183 -5.10 -15.02 68.71
CA ASP A 183 -4.05 -14.63 69.67
C ASP A 183 -3.12 -13.56 69.08
N ALA A 184 -2.34 -12.86 69.91
CA ALA A 184 -1.59 -11.66 69.53
C ALA A 184 -0.07 -11.79 69.69
N SER A 185 0.70 -11.12 68.82
CA SER A 185 2.13 -10.85 69.00
C SER A 185 2.57 -9.62 68.21
N ASN A 186 3.29 -8.72 68.88
CA ASN A 186 3.77 -7.47 68.30
C ASN A 186 4.95 -7.67 67.34
N ASN A 187 5.07 -6.78 66.35
CA ASN A 187 6.23 -5.89 66.31
C ASN A 187 5.91 -4.59 65.57
N ASN A 188 6.37 -3.47 66.13
CA ASN A 188 6.26 -2.15 65.52
C ASN A 188 7.43 -1.91 64.57
N GLU A 189 7.20 -1.20 63.47
CA GLU A 189 8.16 -0.17 63.07
C GLU A 189 7.43 1.02 62.41
N ASN A 190 7.93 2.23 62.67
CA ASN A 190 7.24 3.46 62.32
C ASN A 190 7.50 3.84 60.86
N ASN A 191 6.46 4.28 60.15
CA ASN A 191 6.66 5.11 58.97
C ASN A 191 5.59 6.21 58.85
N SER A 192 6.03 7.44 58.60
CA SER A 192 5.20 8.64 58.75
C SER A 192 4.25 8.82 57.58
N LYS A 193 2.94 8.90 57.88
CA LYS A 193 1.91 9.22 56.89
C LYS A 193 2.04 10.68 56.42
N ILE A 194 2.70 10.91 55.30
CA ILE A 194 2.50 12.13 54.51
C ILE A 194 1.05 12.10 54.00
N LYS A 195 0.23 13.02 54.50
CA LYS A 195 -1.09 13.28 53.90
C LYS A 195 -0.89 13.99 52.57
N ILE A 196 -0.97 13.25 51.47
CA ILE A 196 -1.26 13.85 50.16
C ILE A 196 -2.76 14.15 50.15
N GLU A 197 -3.12 15.43 50.04
CA GLU A 197 -4.51 15.81 49.82
C GLU A 197 -4.91 15.42 48.40
N ASN A 198 -5.84 14.46 48.30
CA ASN A 198 -6.46 14.09 47.03
C ASN A 198 -7.43 15.19 46.61
N SER A 199 -6.90 16.27 46.02
CA SER A 199 -7.72 17.14 45.19
C SER A 199 -8.32 16.30 44.05
N PRO A 200 -9.65 16.31 43.85
CA PRO A 200 -10.23 15.62 42.72
C PRO A 200 -9.73 16.27 41.41
N PRO A 201 -9.64 15.51 40.30
CA PRO A 201 -9.32 16.11 39.01
C PRO A 201 -10.37 17.19 38.67
N PRO A 202 -9.97 18.28 37.99
CA PRO A 202 -10.88 19.38 37.68
C PRO A 202 -12.09 18.86 36.89
N ILE A 203 -13.29 19.12 37.42
CA ILE A 203 -14.55 18.78 36.78
C ILE A 203 -14.61 19.53 35.45
N ILE A 204 -14.77 18.79 34.34
CA ILE A 204 -14.77 19.37 32.99
C ILE A 204 -15.98 20.30 32.86
N THR A 205 -15.72 21.60 32.80
CA THR A 205 -16.73 22.65 32.62
C THR A 205 -17.24 22.67 31.19
N ALA A 206 -18.44 22.11 30.99
CA ALA A 206 -19.15 21.92 29.71
C ALA A 206 -18.46 20.93 28.73
N PRO A 207 -19.24 20.26 27.85
CA PRO A 207 -18.65 19.47 26.77
C PRO A 207 -17.86 20.37 25.80
N PRO A 208 -16.72 19.90 25.24
CA PRO A 208 -15.94 20.69 24.29
C PRO A 208 -16.76 20.97 23.02
N THR A 209 -16.89 22.26 22.68
CA THR A 209 -17.60 22.73 21.47
C THR A 209 -16.77 22.56 20.21
N GLU A 210 -15.44 22.63 20.32
CA GLU A 210 -14.46 22.39 19.26
C GLU A 210 -13.34 21.46 19.76
N PHE A 211 -12.76 20.70 18.84
CA PHE A 211 -11.57 19.89 19.04
C PHE A 211 -10.42 20.44 18.19
N ASN A 212 -9.23 20.57 18.77
CA ASN A 212 -8.08 21.21 18.14
C ASN A 212 -6.86 20.26 18.04
N LEU A 213 -6.18 20.27 16.90
CA LEU A 213 -4.89 19.62 16.67
C LEU A 213 -4.06 20.48 15.71
N GLY A 214 -2.97 21.08 16.20
CA GLY A 214 -2.16 21.99 15.39
C GLY A 214 -2.96 23.21 14.91
N ASP A 215 -3.01 23.44 13.59
CA ASP A 215 -3.85 24.46 12.95
C ASP A 215 -5.29 23.98 12.69
N VAL A 216 -5.55 22.66 12.77
CA VAL A 216 -6.86 22.07 12.49
C VAL A 216 -7.77 22.20 13.69
N ARG A 217 -8.99 22.68 13.43
CA ARG A 217 -10.10 22.75 14.38
C ARG A 217 -11.31 22.08 13.75
N ILE A 218 -12.03 21.26 14.51
CA ILE A 218 -13.32 20.70 14.07
C ILE A 218 -14.39 20.96 15.15
N PRO A 219 -15.58 21.46 14.77
CA PRO A 219 -16.69 21.62 15.72
C PRO A 219 -17.24 20.25 16.12
N LEU A 220 -17.88 20.19 17.28
CA LEU A 220 -18.48 18.97 17.85
C LEU A 220 -19.44 18.26 16.87
N GLU A 221 -20.21 19.00 16.09
CA GLU A 221 -21.10 18.44 15.07
C GLU A 221 -20.33 17.65 14.01
N LYS A 222 -19.27 18.23 13.42
CA LYS A 222 -18.42 17.55 12.43
C LYS A 222 -17.65 16.37 13.03
N ALA A 223 -17.24 16.47 14.30
CA ALA A 223 -16.60 15.35 15.01
C ALA A 223 -17.59 14.18 15.20
N ASN A 224 -18.84 14.45 15.54
CA ASN A 224 -19.89 13.41 15.64
C ASN A 224 -20.26 12.84 14.27
N GLU A 225 -20.31 13.65 13.20
CA GLU A 225 -20.53 13.19 11.82
C GLU A 225 -19.42 12.22 11.37
N LEU A 226 -18.15 12.61 11.53
CA LEU A 226 -16.99 11.78 11.19
C LEU A 226 -16.92 10.50 12.05
N HIS A 227 -17.21 10.59 13.34
CA HIS A 227 -17.30 9.44 14.24
C HIS A 227 -18.40 8.45 13.80
N SER A 228 -19.60 8.94 13.53
CA SER A 228 -20.72 8.12 13.03
C SER A 228 -20.37 7.45 11.70
N ARG A 229 -19.72 8.20 10.80
CA ARG A 229 -19.24 7.68 9.50
C ARG A 229 -18.20 6.57 9.71
N PHE A 230 -17.22 6.75 10.60
CA PHE A 230 -16.25 5.70 10.93
C PHE A 230 -16.92 4.42 11.45
N VAL A 231 -17.82 4.54 12.42
CA VAL A 231 -18.52 3.41 13.05
C VAL A 231 -19.36 2.64 12.02
N ASN A 232 -20.01 3.32 11.08
CA ASN A 232 -20.87 2.69 10.08
C ASN A 232 -20.12 2.18 8.84
N HIS A 233 -19.09 2.91 8.36
CA HIS A 233 -18.44 2.61 7.08
C HIS A 233 -17.10 1.86 7.18
N TYR A 234 -16.41 1.92 8.32
CA TYR A 234 -15.01 1.45 8.44
C TYR A 234 -14.84 0.39 9.51
N LEU A 235 -15.39 0.61 10.71
CA LEU A 235 -15.34 -0.33 11.82
C LEU A 235 -15.87 -1.74 11.49
N PRO A 236 -16.89 -1.95 10.60
CA PRO A 236 -17.33 -3.30 10.23
C PRO A 236 -16.29 -4.14 9.49
N PHE A 237 -15.35 -3.51 8.77
CA PHE A 237 -14.24 -4.23 8.13
C PHE A 237 -13.19 -4.68 9.15
N PHE A 238 -13.00 -3.92 10.24
CA PHE A 238 -11.94 -4.14 11.21
C PHE A 238 -12.41 -3.85 12.65
N PRO A 239 -13.28 -4.71 13.23
CA PRO A 239 -14.05 -4.43 14.45
C PRO A 239 -13.24 -4.59 15.75
N ILE A 240 -12.12 -3.88 15.89
CA ILE A 240 -11.19 -4.03 17.02
C ILE A 240 -11.53 -3.21 18.28
N LEU A 241 -12.50 -2.28 18.20
CA LEU A 241 -12.82 -1.33 19.27
C LEU A 241 -14.33 -1.09 19.44
N HIS A 242 -14.66 -0.45 20.55
CA HIS A 242 -15.99 0.07 20.88
C HIS A 242 -15.90 1.57 21.15
N THR A 243 -16.91 2.34 20.74
CA THR A 243 -17.01 3.78 21.02
C THR A 243 -18.47 4.22 20.87
N ASN A 244 -18.96 5.08 21.76
CA ASN A 244 -20.36 5.54 21.73
C ASN A 244 -20.52 6.88 21.02
N ASN A 245 -19.58 7.81 21.21
CA ASN A 245 -19.62 9.18 20.67
C ASN A 245 -18.21 9.79 20.60
N ALA A 246 -18.09 10.92 19.90
CA ALA A 246 -16.81 11.58 19.66
C ALA A 246 -16.18 12.19 20.93
N ILE A 247 -16.99 12.73 21.86
CA ILE A 247 -16.49 13.36 23.11
C ILE A 247 -15.83 12.30 24.01
N GLU A 248 -16.52 11.19 24.25
CA GLU A 248 -16.00 10.06 25.04
C GLU A 248 -14.69 9.53 24.44
N LEU A 249 -14.64 9.37 23.12
CA LEU A 249 -13.44 8.89 22.44
C LEU A 249 -12.26 9.86 22.61
N TYR A 250 -12.50 11.17 22.54
CA TYR A 250 -11.48 12.20 22.77
C TYR A 250 -10.92 12.16 24.20
N THR A 251 -11.78 12.00 25.22
CA THR A 251 -11.35 11.91 26.62
C THR A 251 -10.63 10.59 26.94
N GLN A 252 -10.99 9.49 26.26
CA GLN A 252 -10.33 8.18 26.40
C GLN A 252 -8.98 8.10 25.67
N SER A 253 -8.86 8.68 24.48
CA SER A 253 -7.62 8.77 23.71
C SER A 253 -7.72 9.75 22.53
N GLN A 254 -7.08 10.92 22.66
CA GLN A 254 -6.99 11.91 21.59
C GLN A 254 -6.39 11.34 20.30
N LEU A 255 -5.34 10.49 20.39
CA LEU A 255 -4.74 9.84 19.21
C LEU A 255 -5.75 8.93 18.47
N LEU A 256 -6.57 8.17 19.20
CA LEU A 256 -7.59 7.31 18.60
C LEU A 256 -8.73 8.14 18.01
N PHE A 257 -9.18 9.19 18.70
CA PHE A 257 -10.16 10.15 18.18
C PHE A 257 -9.71 10.78 16.84
N TRP A 258 -8.49 11.31 16.79
CA TRP A 258 -7.98 11.96 15.59
C TRP A 258 -7.77 10.98 14.45
N THR A 259 -7.30 9.76 14.75
CA THR A 259 -7.22 8.66 13.78
C THR A 259 -8.61 8.29 13.22
N VAL A 260 -9.63 8.17 14.07
CA VAL A 260 -11.01 7.90 13.67
C VAL A 260 -11.56 9.01 12.75
N CYS A 261 -11.34 10.27 13.11
CA CYS A 261 -11.73 11.41 12.27
C CYS A 261 -11.02 11.41 10.92
N LEU A 262 -9.69 11.18 10.90
CA LEU A 262 -8.89 11.08 9.68
C LEU A 262 -9.38 9.96 8.75
N THR A 263 -9.59 8.76 9.28
CA THR A 263 -10.06 7.62 8.49
C THR A 263 -11.41 7.90 7.86
N ALA A 264 -12.33 8.55 8.59
CA ALA A 264 -13.64 8.97 8.06
C ALA A 264 -13.54 10.04 6.94
N CYS A 265 -12.47 10.84 6.89
CA CYS A 265 -12.24 11.79 5.79
C CYS A 265 -11.94 11.09 4.44
N LEU A 266 -11.69 9.77 4.41
CA LEU A 266 -11.48 9.01 3.16
C LEU A 266 -12.75 8.82 2.32
N SER A 267 -13.94 9.19 2.84
CA SER A 267 -15.20 9.35 2.06
C SER A 267 -15.54 10.81 1.73
N ASP A 268 -14.73 11.80 2.13
CA ASP A 268 -15.02 13.20 1.76
C ASP A 268 -14.67 13.45 0.28
N PRO A 269 -15.45 14.27 -0.45
CA PRO A 269 -15.19 14.55 -1.87
C PRO A 269 -13.86 15.28 -2.09
N GLU A 270 -13.39 16.03 -1.10
CA GLU A 270 -12.18 16.86 -1.11
C GLU A 270 -11.18 16.35 -0.06
N PRO A 271 -9.91 16.09 -0.41
CA PRO A 271 -8.91 15.56 0.53
C PRO A 271 -8.33 16.61 1.49
N THR A 272 -8.90 17.82 1.56
CA THR A 272 -8.28 18.98 2.23
C THR A 272 -8.11 18.77 3.75
N LEU A 273 -9.15 18.29 4.44
CA LEU A 273 -9.08 17.96 5.86
C LEU A 273 -8.21 16.72 6.13
N TYR A 274 -8.33 15.71 5.27
CA TYR A 274 -7.53 14.48 5.32
C TYR A 274 -6.03 14.76 5.25
N ASN A 275 -5.58 15.56 4.27
CA ASN A 275 -4.17 15.90 4.08
C ASN A 275 -3.58 16.69 5.25
N LYS A 276 -4.33 17.65 5.83
CA LYS A 276 -3.91 18.37 7.04
C LYS A 276 -3.77 17.44 8.24
N LEU A 277 -4.81 16.65 8.53
CA LEU A 277 -4.81 15.71 9.65
C LEU A 277 -3.73 14.64 9.51
N ALA A 278 -3.46 14.14 8.30
CA ALA A 278 -2.46 13.08 8.08
C ALA A 278 -1.04 13.49 8.53
N SER A 279 -0.63 14.72 8.26
CA SER A 279 0.66 15.27 8.70
C SER A 279 0.74 15.36 10.23
N LEU A 280 -0.29 15.93 10.84
CA LEU A 280 -0.36 16.17 12.28
C LEU A 280 -0.47 14.87 13.09
N ILE A 281 -1.26 13.89 12.60
CA ILE A 281 -1.44 12.59 13.26
C ILE A 281 -0.16 11.75 13.16
N LYS A 282 0.63 11.87 12.09
CA LYS A 282 1.96 11.25 12.00
C LYS A 282 2.89 11.77 13.12
N GLN A 283 2.85 13.06 13.42
CA GLN A 283 3.60 13.66 14.54
C GLN A 283 3.03 13.23 15.90
N LEU A 284 1.71 13.33 16.10
CA LEU A 284 1.01 12.94 17.33
C LEU A 284 1.24 11.45 17.69
N ALA A 285 1.26 10.56 16.70
CA ALA A 285 1.54 9.14 16.89
C ALA A 285 2.97 8.90 17.40
N ILE A 286 3.96 9.61 16.85
CA ILE A 286 5.35 9.56 17.30
C ILE A 286 5.46 10.11 18.73
N GLU A 287 4.96 11.32 18.99
CA GLU A 287 5.01 11.95 20.31
C GLU A 287 4.33 11.09 21.39
N THR A 288 3.13 10.59 21.10
CA THR A 288 2.35 9.75 22.02
C THR A 288 3.06 8.43 22.29
N CYS A 289 3.54 7.73 21.26
CA CYS A 289 4.05 6.37 21.44
C CYS A 289 5.52 6.30 21.87
N TRP A 290 6.36 7.28 21.50
CA TRP A 290 7.80 7.28 21.79
C TRP A 290 8.20 8.14 23.00
N ILE A 291 7.46 9.21 23.31
CA ILE A 291 7.83 10.16 24.39
C ILE A 291 6.97 9.95 25.63
N ARG A 292 5.66 9.76 25.46
CA ARG A 292 4.70 9.62 26.59
C ARG A 292 4.26 8.18 26.89
N THR A 293 4.72 7.21 26.10
CA THR A 293 4.27 5.81 25.96
C THR A 293 3.18 5.32 26.95
N PRO A 294 1.89 5.70 26.75
CA PRO A 294 0.84 5.41 27.72
C PRO A 294 0.41 3.93 27.74
N ARG A 295 0.08 3.42 28.93
CA ARG A 295 -0.46 2.07 29.16
C ARG A 295 -1.93 1.95 28.71
N SER A 296 -2.19 2.03 27.39
CA SER A 296 -3.54 2.11 26.83
C SER A 296 -3.77 1.22 25.60
N THR A 297 -4.82 0.41 25.63
CA THR A 297 -5.27 -0.39 24.46
C THR A 297 -5.69 0.51 23.29
N HIS A 298 -6.24 1.70 23.56
CA HIS A 298 -6.68 2.66 22.53
C HIS A 298 -5.55 3.09 21.58
N ILE A 299 -4.30 3.09 22.05
CA ILE A 299 -3.14 3.47 21.23
C ILE A 299 -2.79 2.34 20.25
N VAL A 300 -2.83 1.08 20.71
CA VAL A 300 -2.69 -0.08 19.81
C VAL A 300 -3.81 -0.08 18.76
N GLN A 301 -5.05 0.23 19.18
CA GLN A 301 -6.18 0.34 18.25
C GLN A 301 -5.97 1.47 17.22
N ALA A 302 -5.49 2.64 17.62
CA ALA A 302 -5.19 3.76 16.71
C ALA A 302 -4.08 3.39 15.70
N LEU A 303 -2.98 2.80 16.17
CA LEU A 303 -1.88 2.34 15.31
C LEU A 303 -2.35 1.29 14.29
N LEU A 304 -3.22 0.36 14.68
CA LEU A 304 -3.77 -0.64 13.77
C LEU A 304 -4.74 -0.04 12.74
N ILE A 305 -5.53 0.99 13.10
CA ILE A 305 -6.38 1.71 12.12
C ILE A 305 -5.50 2.44 11.10
N LEU A 306 -4.44 3.13 11.53
CA LEU A 306 -3.44 3.72 10.63
C LEU A 306 -2.67 2.68 9.81
N SER A 307 -2.65 1.42 10.23
CA SER A 307 -2.10 0.28 9.47
C SER A 307 -3.13 -0.38 8.54
N CYS A 308 -4.42 -0.08 8.69
CA CYS A 308 -5.50 -0.63 7.89
C CYS A 308 -5.98 0.35 6.81
N TRP A 309 -5.87 1.66 7.09
CA TRP A 309 -5.99 2.75 6.12
C TRP A 309 -4.73 3.63 6.20
N PRO A 310 -3.69 3.34 5.38
CA PRO A 310 -2.40 4.04 5.41
C PRO A 310 -2.48 5.55 5.19
N LEU A 311 -1.51 6.27 5.78
CA LEU A 311 -1.27 7.69 5.52
C LEU A 311 -0.70 7.92 4.10
N PRO A 312 -0.88 9.10 3.48
CA PRO A 312 -0.29 9.43 2.19
C PRO A 312 1.23 9.24 2.22
N ASN A 313 1.76 8.54 1.20
CA ASN A 313 3.18 8.29 1.03
C ASN A 313 3.51 8.05 -0.44
N GLN A 314 4.60 8.67 -0.92
CA GLN A 314 5.05 8.53 -2.31
C GLN A 314 5.82 7.22 -2.50
N LYS A 315 6.90 7.01 -1.73
CA LYS A 315 7.74 5.81 -1.82
C LYS A 315 7.21 4.65 -0.97
N VAL A 316 7.47 3.42 -1.38
CA VAL A 316 7.03 2.21 -0.65
C VAL A 316 7.69 2.10 0.73
N LEU A 317 9.00 2.35 0.84
CA LEU A 317 9.72 2.25 2.11
C LEU A 317 9.49 3.44 3.06
N ASP A 318 8.87 4.53 2.60
CA ASP A 318 8.45 5.64 3.47
C ASP A 318 7.22 5.28 4.31
N ASP A 319 6.40 4.33 3.84
CA ASP A 319 5.16 3.91 4.49
C ASP A 319 5.39 3.53 5.97
N CYS A 320 4.54 4.09 6.82
CA CYS A 320 4.63 3.93 8.28
C CYS A 320 3.77 2.79 8.81
N SER A 321 2.89 2.21 8.00
CA SER A 321 1.90 1.22 8.42
C SER A 321 2.55 -0.01 9.07
N TYR A 322 3.55 -0.64 8.46
CA TYR A 322 4.26 -1.77 9.11
C TYR A 322 5.02 -1.35 10.38
N ARG A 323 5.53 -0.12 10.44
CA ARG A 323 6.17 0.43 11.65
C ARG A 323 5.15 0.61 12.77
N PHE A 324 3.92 1.03 12.44
CA PHE A 324 2.80 1.13 13.37
C PHE A 324 2.31 -0.25 13.83
N VAL A 325 2.27 -1.27 12.97
CA VAL A 325 2.00 -2.66 13.39
C VAL A 325 3.08 -3.15 14.36
N GLY A 326 4.36 -3.05 14.01
CA GLY A 326 5.46 -3.49 14.87
C GLY A 326 5.48 -2.78 16.22
N LEU A 327 5.20 -1.48 16.25
CA LEU A 327 5.04 -0.69 17.47
C LEU A 327 3.81 -1.16 18.29
N GLY A 328 2.65 -1.27 17.65
CA GLY A 328 1.41 -1.73 18.27
C GLY A 328 1.53 -3.15 18.83
N ARG A 329 2.28 -4.03 18.17
CA ARG A 329 2.63 -5.38 18.62
C ARG A 329 3.51 -5.36 19.87
N ASN A 330 4.58 -4.56 19.87
CA ASN A 330 5.45 -4.43 21.04
C ASN A 330 4.71 -3.84 22.25
N LEU A 331 3.86 -2.82 22.03
CA LEU A 331 2.97 -2.31 23.06
C LEU A 331 1.96 -3.37 23.53
N ALA A 332 1.34 -4.13 22.62
CA ALA A 332 0.40 -5.20 22.99
C ALA A 332 1.02 -6.33 23.83
N PHE A 333 2.31 -6.64 23.62
CA PHE A 333 3.08 -7.53 24.51
C PHE A 333 3.26 -6.91 25.90
N GLN A 334 3.78 -5.67 25.99
CA GLN A 334 3.98 -4.95 27.27
C GLN A 334 2.68 -4.71 28.04
N LEU A 335 1.56 -4.57 27.32
CA LEU A 335 0.22 -4.44 27.89
C LEU A 335 -0.39 -5.77 28.32
N GLY A 336 0.19 -6.93 27.96
CA GLY A 336 -0.32 -8.26 28.27
C GLY A 336 -1.50 -8.74 27.43
N LEU A 337 -1.80 -8.10 26.28
CA LEU A 337 -3.02 -8.41 25.50
C LEU A 337 -3.03 -9.87 25.02
N HIS A 338 -1.86 -10.37 24.60
CA HIS A 338 -1.56 -11.76 24.23
C HIS A 338 -1.79 -12.81 25.33
N ARG A 339 -2.13 -12.41 26.56
CA ARG A 339 -2.43 -13.31 27.69
C ARG A 339 -3.80 -13.10 28.32
N GLY A 340 -4.60 -12.16 27.81
CA GLY A 340 -6.05 -12.06 28.07
C GLY A 340 -6.43 -12.04 29.57
N LYS A 341 -6.70 -13.22 30.14
CA LYS A 341 -7.01 -13.42 31.57
C LYS A 341 -5.88 -12.93 32.49
N PHE A 342 -4.61 -13.13 32.10
CA PHE A 342 -3.43 -12.86 32.93
C PHE A 342 -2.87 -11.44 32.74
N ILE A 343 -3.65 -10.51 32.17
CA ILE A 343 -3.19 -9.16 31.80
C ILE A 343 -2.67 -8.32 32.99
N SER A 344 -3.16 -8.60 34.20
CA SER A 344 -2.73 -7.96 35.46
C SER A 344 -1.27 -8.21 35.81
N GLU A 345 -0.68 -9.32 35.36
CA GLU A 345 0.74 -9.66 35.56
C GLU A 345 1.67 -8.71 34.78
N PHE A 346 1.23 -8.29 33.60
CA PHE A 346 1.95 -7.35 32.74
C PHE A 346 1.67 -5.89 33.10
N SER A 347 0.43 -5.60 33.52
CA SER A 347 -0.06 -4.22 33.61
C SER A 347 -1.00 -3.98 34.79
N ARG A 348 -0.43 -3.59 35.93
CA ARG A 348 -1.18 -3.18 37.15
C ARG A 348 -2.12 -1.99 36.92
N THR A 349 -1.82 -1.15 35.93
CA THR A 349 -2.62 0.02 35.53
C THR A 349 -2.86 -0.02 34.02
N GLN A 350 -4.13 0.11 33.64
CA GLN A 350 -4.65 0.10 32.28
C GLN A 350 -5.81 1.10 32.20
N VAL A 351 -6.06 1.69 31.04
CA VAL A 351 -7.28 2.48 30.82
C VAL A 351 -8.52 1.56 30.97
N ALA A 352 -9.54 2.06 31.67
CA ALA A 352 -10.82 1.38 31.82
C ALA A 352 -11.52 1.24 30.47
N LEU A 353 -12.13 0.09 30.21
CA LEU A 353 -12.72 -0.24 28.92
C LEU A 353 -13.97 -1.13 29.15
N PRO A 354 -15.16 -0.79 28.61
CA PRO A 354 -16.34 -1.64 28.74
C PRO A 354 -16.07 -2.99 28.07
N ASN A 355 -16.44 -4.11 28.71
CA ASN A 355 -16.12 -5.46 28.23
C ASN A 355 -14.63 -5.67 27.89
N ALA A 356 -13.73 -5.13 28.72
CA ALA A 356 -12.29 -5.03 28.46
C ALA A 356 -11.63 -6.29 27.84
N VAL A 357 -11.95 -7.48 28.34
CA VAL A 357 -11.39 -8.76 27.82
C VAL A 357 -11.73 -8.97 26.35
N LYS A 358 -12.97 -8.69 25.93
CA LYS A 358 -13.40 -8.82 24.53
C LYS A 358 -12.54 -7.94 23.62
N TRP A 359 -12.51 -6.63 23.87
CA TRP A 359 -11.85 -5.68 22.96
C TRP A 359 -10.32 -5.76 23.01
N ARG A 360 -9.73 -6.16 24.14
CA ARG A 360 -8.30 -6.47 24.23
C ARG A 360 -7.93 -7.71 23.40
N THR A 361 -8.76 -8.75 23.42
CA THR A 361 -8.59 -9.92 22.54
C THR A 361 -8.82 -9.54 21.06
N MET A 362 -9.88 -8.79 20.72
CA MET A 362 -10.12 -8.31 19.35
C MET A 362 -8.93 -7.48 18.83
N THR A 363 -8.37 -6.61 19.68
CA THR A 363 -7.16 -5.82 19.36
C THR A 363 -5.95 -6.74 19.14
N TRP A 364 -5.74 -7.75 19.98
CA TRP A 364 -4.66 -8.73 19.79
C TRP A 364 -4.78 -9.54 18.50
N LEU A 365 -5.99 -9.99 18.16
CA LEU A 365 -6.26 -10.65 16.89
C LEU A 365 -6.03 -9.70 15.70
N GLY A 366 -6.34 -8.40 15.85
CA GLY A 366 -6.01 -7.35 14.88
C GLY A 366 -4.51 -7.12 14.70
N VAL A 367 -3.72 -7.16 15.79
CA VAL A 367 -2.24 -7.17 15.73
C VAL A 367 -1.76 -8.37 14.91
N PHE A 368 -2.25 -9.58 15.22
CA PHE A 368 -1.84 -10.78 14.51
C PHE A 368 -2.16 -10.70 13.02
N PHE A 369 -3.39 -10.33 12.65
CA PHE A 369 -3.81 -10.17 11.26
C PHE A 369 -2.90 -9.20 10.49
N HIS A 370 -2.69 -7.99 11.02
CA HIS A 370 -1.89 -6.99 10.32
C HIS A 370 -0.39 -7.29 10.30
N GLU A 371 0.16 -8.04 11.27
CA GLU A 371 1.55 -8.51 11.21
C GLU A 371 1.73 -9.47 10.04
N GLN A 372 0.88 -10.51 9.92
CA GLN A 372 0.98 -11.49 8.83
C GLN A 372 0.79 -10.82 7.47
N PHE A 373 -0.19 -9.91 7.37
CA PHE A 373 -0.48 -9.16 6.15
C PHE A 373 0.67 -8.22 5.75
N TRP A 374 1.14 -7.34 6.63
CA TRP A 374 2.17 -6.37 6.26
C TRP A 374 3.55 -7.03 6.04
N ALA A 375 3.84 -8.12 6.73
CA ALA A 375 5.01 -8.94 6.43
C ALA A 375 4.95 -9.50 5.00
N SER A 376 3.80 -10.05 4.55
CA SER A 376 3.68 -10.53 3.16
C SER A 376 3.69 -9.40 2.12
N VAL A 377 3.07 -8.25 2.41
CA VAL A 377 3.09 -7.06 1.54
C VAL A 377 4.51 -6.53 1.29
N LEU A 378 5.41 -6.66 2.26
CA LEU A 378 6.81 -6.22 2.15
C LEU A 378 7.77 -7.35 1.73
N GLY A 379 7.31 -8.60 1.69
CA GLY A 379 8.16 -9.76 1.38
C GLY A 379 9.08 -10.18 2.54
N LEU A 380 8.64 -9.98 3.78
CA LEU A 380 9.37 -10.25 5.01
C LEU A 380 8.79 -11.46 5.76
N PRO A 381 9.58 -12.20 6.54
CA PRO A 381 9.06 -13.21 7.46
C PRO A 381 8.33 -12.55 8.64
N ALA A 382 7.08 -12.92 8.86
CA ALA A 382 6.32 -12.48 10.03
C ALA A 382 6.90 -13.11 11.31
N SER A 383 7.23 -12.29 12.31
CA SER A 383 7.89 -12.76 13.54
C SER A 383 6.96 -12.90 14.74
N LEU A 384 5.64 -12.75 14.55
CA LEU A 384 4.62 -13.10 15.55
C LEU A 384 4.11 -14.52 15.32
N GLN A 385 4.33 -15.39 16.31
CA GLN A 385 3.82 -16.76 16.33
C GLN A 385 2.36 -16.81 16.82
N THR A 386 1.65 -17.86 16.42
CA THR A 386 0.30 -18.18 16.90
C THR A 386 0.32 -18.52 18.39
N ASP A 387 -0.63 -17.99 19.16
CA ASP A 387 -0.80 -18.32 20.58
C ASP A 387 -2.20 -18.87 20.90
N PHE A 388 -2.45 -19.15 22.18
CA PHE A 388 -3.72 -19.66 22.68
C PHE A 388 -4.95 -18.81 22.27
N LEU A 389 -4.85 -17.48 22.29
CA LEU A 389 -5.98 -16.62 21.93
C LEU A 389 -6.23 -16.66 20.42
N ILE A 390 -5.15 -16.74 19.62
CA ILE A 390 -5.21 -16.79 18.17
C ILE A 390 -5.76 -18.15 17.68
N GLU A 391 -5.35 -19.28 18.27
CA GLU A 391 -5.97 -20.58 17.96
C GLU A 391 -7.41 -20.69 18.49
N ASN A 392 -7.70 -20.20 19.70
CA ASN A 392 -9.06 -20.20 20.24
C ASN A 392 -10.03 -19.37 19.36
N ALA A 393 -9.56 -18.32 18.70
CA ALA A 393 -10.36 -17.53 17.77
C ALA A 393 -10.93 -18.34 16.59
N ARG A 394 -10.36 -19.50 16.23
CA ARG A 394 -10.97 -20.41 15.25
C ARG A 394 -12.29 -21.02 15.72
N LEU A 395 -12.42 -21.22 17.04
CA LEU A 395 -13.52 -21.93 17.69
C LEU A 395 -14.52 -20.97 18.35
N ASP A 396 -14.14 -19.72 18.59
CA ASP A 396 -15.01 -18.68 19.15
C ASP A 396 -16.05 -18.22 18.11
N TYR A 397 -17.34 -18.45 18.38
CA TYR A 397 -18.47 -17.99 17.55
C TYR A 397 -19.07 -16.64 18.01
N SER A 398 -18.52 -16.02 19.06
CA SER A 398 -18.88 -14.65 19.49
C SER A 398 -18.12 -13.56 18.70
N LEU A 399 -17.07 -13.94 17.97
CA LEU A 399 -16.35 -13.07 17.05
C LEU A 399 -17.21 -12.78 15.80
N PRO A 400 -17.18 -11.54 15.26
CA PRO A 400 -17.81 -11.23 13.97
C PRO A 400 -17.31 -12.17 12.87
N LYS A 401 -18.23 -12.79 12.13
CA LYS A 401 -17.94 -13.90 11.19
C LYS A 401 -16.78 -13.57 10.23
N ASN A 402 -16.84 -12.42 9.58
CA ASN A 402 -15.89 -12.00 8.55
C ASN A 402 -14.50 -11.76 9.16
N PHE A 403 -14.44 -11.09 10.33
CA PHE A 403 -13.20 -10.90 11.08
C PHE A 403 -12.58 -12.26 11.48
N ARG A 404 -13.38 -13.22 11.95
CA ARG A 404 -12.90 -14.58 12.23
C ARG A 404 -12.40 -15.30 10.97
N CYS A 405 -13.02 -15.10 9.82
CA CYS A 405 -12.53 -15.63 8.55
C CYS A 405 -11.14 -15.05 8.21
N LEU A 406 -10.95 -13.74 8.38
CA LEU A 406 -9.65 -13.07 8.22
C LEU A 406 -8.59 -13.62 9.18
N ILE A 407 -8.90 -13.83 10.46
CA ILE A 407 -7.97 -14.46 11.42
C ILE A 407 -7.60 -15.88 10.97
N CYS A 408 -8.57 -16.72 10.67
CA CYS A 408 -8.33 -18.10 10.22
C CYS A 408 -7.45 -18.18 8.96
N LEU A 409 -7.66 -17.25 8.01
CA LEU A 409 -6.84 -17.11 6.81
C LEU A 409 -5.42 -16.61 7.15
N ALA A 410 -5.27 -15.65 8.06
CA ALA A 410 -3.97 -15.15 8.50
C ALA A 410 -3.13 -16.22 9.21
N ILE A 411 -3.73 -17.16 9.96
CA ILE A 411 -2.96 -18.27 10.56
C ILE A 411 -2.56 -19.30 9.49
N PHE A 412 -3.37 -19.52 8.45
CA PHE A 412 -2.95 -20.33 7.31
C PHE A 412 -1.80 -19.65 6.54
N GLN A 413 -1.87 -18.34 6.33
CA GLN A 413 -0.81 -17.53 5.73
C GLN A 413 0.49 -17.58 6.54
N ALA A 414 0.41 -17.53 7.88
CA ALA A 414 1.56 -17.73 8.76
C ALA A 414 2.18 -19.13 8.55
N LYS A 415 1.37 -20.19 8.44
CA LYS A 415 1.86 -21.55 8.13
C LYS A 415 2.51 -21.62 6.75
N LEU A 416 1.87 -21.07 5.72
CA LEU A 416 2.38 -21.03 4.34
C LEU A 416 3.75 -20.33 4.29
N ALA A 417 3.88 -19.15 4.91
CA ALA A 417 5.14 -18.41 4.95
C ALA A 417 6.25 -19.18 5.67
N ASN A 418 5.96 -19.84 6.80
CA ASN A 418 6.95 -20.62 7.54
C ASN A 418 7.39 -21.90 6.78
N VAL A 419 6.46 -22.64 6.18
CA VAL A 419 6.80 -23.86 5.41
C VAL A 419 7.63 -23.54 4.16
N MET A 420 7.36 -22.40 3.52
CA MET A 420 8.04 -22.03 2.27
C MET A 420 9.30 -21.18 2.46
N GLY A 421 9.41 -20.44 3.56
CA GLY A 421 10.35 -19.32 3.75
C GLY A 421 11.03 -19.25 5.12
N SER A 422 11.11 -20.37 5.84
CA SER A 422 11.91 -20.49 7.08
C SER A 422 12.91 -21.66 7.00
N SER A 423 13.46 -21.90 5.81
CA SER A 423 14.54 -22.86 5.60
C SER A 423 15.83 -22.39 6.27
N VAL A 424 16.53 -23.33 6.92
CA VAL A 424 17.86 -23.10 7.51
C VAL A 424 19.00 -23.66 6.66
N THR A 425 18.69 -24.31 5.53
CA THR A 425 19.68 -24.88 4.60
C THR A 425 19.94 -24.00 3.37
N SER A 426 19.02 -23.09 3.04
CA SER A 426 19.15 -22.18 1.89
C SER A 426 19.48 -20.75 2.33
N PRO A 427 20.43 -20.05 1.68
CA PRO A 427 20.84 -18.69 2.06
C PRO A 427 19.77 -17.62 1.81
N ASP A 428 18.74 -17.91 1.02
CA ASP A 428 17.58 -17.05 0.78
C ASP A 428 16.39 -17.34 1.73
N GLY A 429 16.55 -18.30 2.64
CA GLY A 429 15.50 -18.77 3.55
C GLY A 429 14.40 -19.61 2.90
N LEU A 430 14.44 -19.86 1.59
CA LEU A 430 13.41 -20.64 0.89
C LEU A 430 13.61 -22.14 1.00
N MET A 431 12.52 -22.88 0.89
CA MET A 431 12.58 -24.30 0.50
C MET A 431 13.11 -24.44 -0.94
N GLU A 432 13.92 -25.47 -1.17
CA GLU A 432 14.52 -25.81 -2.47
C GLU A 432 13.47 -26.04 -3.56
N GLY A 433 13.75 -25.57 -4.78
CA GLY A 433 12.84 -25.59 -5.93
C GLY A 433 12.06 -26.90 -6.17
N PRO A 434 12.72 -28.07 -6.26
CA PRO A 434 12.06 -29.36 -6.48
C PRO A 434 11.10 -29.79 -5.37
N ASN A 435 11.36 -29.38 -4.12
CA ASN A 435 10.57 -29.78 -2.95
C ASN A 435 9.28 -28.97 -2.80
N ARG A 436 9.19 -27.78 -3.45
CA ARG A 436 8.06 -26.85 -3.30
C ARG A 436 6.72 -27.44 -3.75
N ALA A 437 6.68 -28.16 -4.86
CA ALA A 437 5.43 -28.61 -5.48
C ALA A 437 4.59 -29.55 -4.60
N GLY A 438 5.25 -30.47 -3.90
CA GLY A 438 4.60 -31.40 -2.97
C GLY A 438 3.99 -30.68 -1.76
N ALA A 439 4.76 -29.78 -1.14
CA ALA A 439 4.31 -28.99 0.00
C ALA A 439 3.16 -28.02 -0.35
N LEU A 440 3.26 -27.33 -1.49
CA LEU A 440 2.23 -26.41 -1.96
C LEU A 440 0.90 -27.12 -2.27
N ASN A 441 0.94 -28.35 -2.81
CA ASN A 441 -0.24 -29.20 -3.04
C ASN A 441 -0.91 -29.61 -1.71
N ILE A 442 -0.13 -29.91 -0.67
CA ILE A 442 -0.66 -30.18 0.69
C ILE A 442 -1.31 -28.91 1.26
N LEU A 443 -0.64 -27.77 1.19
CA LEU A 443 -1.13 -26.48 1.69
C LEU A 443 -2.38 -26.00 0.93
N GLN A 444 -2.47 -26.21 -0.38
CA GLN A 444 -3.68 -25.93 -1.17
C GLN A 444 -4.87 -26.74 -0.65
N ARG A 445 -4.71 -28.06 -0.45
CA ARG A 445 -5.77 -28.94 0.08
C ARG A 445 -6.19 -28.56 1.49
N GLU A 446 -5.26 -28.08 2.32
CA GLU A 446 -5.58 -27.50 3.63
C GLU A 446 -6.39 -26.20 3.53
N LEU A 447 -6.03 -25.29 2.61
CA LEU A 447 -6.77 -24.07 2.36
C LEU A 447 -8.21 -24.39 1.90
N GLU A 448 -8.37 -25.28 0.92
CA GLU A 448 -9.69 -25.72 0.42
C GLU A 448 -10.58 -26.28 1.55
N ARG A 449 -10.01 -27.15 2.41
CA ARG A 449 -10.68 -27.65 3.63
C ARG A 449 -11.01 -26.55 4.63
N LEU A 450 -10.18 -25.51 4.75
CA LEU A 450 -10.43 -24.36 5.61
C LEU A 450 -11.60 -23.52 5.07
N ILE A 451 -11.66 -23.22 3.77
CA ILE A 451 -12.75 -22.42 3.19
C ILE A 451 -14.09 -23.14 3.33
N PHE A 452 -14.12 -24.46 3.08
CA PHE A 452 -15.31 -25.28 3.30
C PHE A 452 -15.85 -25.20 4.74
N LYS A 453 -14.95 -25.17 5.74
CA LYS A 453 -15.32 -24.97 7.16
C LYS A 453 -15.77 -23.55 7.47
N LEU A 454 -15.11 -22.53 6.89
CA LEU A 454 -15.42 -21.12 7.14
C LEU A 454 -16.75 -20.66 6.51
N LYS A 455 -17.18 -21.31 5.41
CA LYS A 455 -18.38 -20.94 4.64
C LYS A 455 -18.40 -19.46 4.28
N ILE A 456 -17.36 -19.01 3.56
CA ILE A 456 -17.21 -17.62 3.14
C ILE A 456 -18.30 -17.26 2.13
N ASP A 457 -19.04 -16.19 2.45
CA ASP A 457 -20.17 -15.61 1.71
C ASP A 457 -19.99 -14.09 1.48
N ASP A 458 -19.30 -13.42 2.39
CA ASP A 458 -18.87 -12.02 2.27
C ASP A 458 -17.81 -11.79 1.16
N PRO A 459 -18.04 -10.86 0.20
CA PRO A 459 -17.09 -10.49 -0.84
C PRO A 459 -15.71 -10.03 -0.34
N ILE A 460 -15.63 -9.39 0.83
CA ILE A 460 -14.36 -8.89 1.39
C ILE A 460 -13.48 -10.05 1.87
N SER A 461 -14.10 -11.00 2.58
CA SER A 461 -13.50 -12.27 2.99
C SER A 461 -13.17 -13.17 1.79
N GLU A 462 -13.96 -13.14 0.72
CA GLU A 462 -13.65 -13.83 -0.54
C GLU A 462 -12.36 -13.27 -1.18
N ILE A 463 -12.25 -11.94 -1.31
CA ILE A 463 -11.05 -11.29 -1.86
C ILE A 463 -9.81 -11.66 -1.05
N TYR A 464 -9.88 -11.66 0.29
CA TYR A 464 -8.73 -12.04 1.12
C TYR A 464 -8.37 -13.52 1.01
N HIS A 465 -9.35 -14.43 0.91
CA HIS A 465 -9.09 -15.84 0.61
C HIS A 465 -8.35 -15.98 -0.73
N LEU A 466 -8.83 -15.33 -1.78
CA LEU A 466 -8.25 -15.43 -3.11
C LEU A 466 -6.84 -14.82 -3.15
N TYR A 467 -6.55 -13.78 -2.38
CA TYR A 467 -5.19 -13.27 -2.18
C TYR A 467 -4.27 -14.33 -1.55
N VAL A 468 -4.70 -14.96 -0.46
CA VAL A 468 -3.97 -16.09 0.16
C VAL A 468 -3.79 -17.28 -0.80
N LYS A 469 -4.72 -17.48 -1.75
CA LYS A 469 -4.60 -18.46 -2.84
C LYS A 469 -3.58 -18.05 -3.91
N LEU A 470 -3.49 -16.74 -4.24
CA LEU A 470 -2.44 -16.18 -5.09
C LEU A 470 -1.05 -16.27 -4.45
N MET A 471 -0.94 -16.17 -3.12
CA MET A 471 0.32 -16.39 -2.39
C MET A 471 0.88 -17.81 -2.59
N ILE A 472 0.03 -18.84 -2.60
CA ILE A 472 0.42 -20.22 -2.95
C ILE A 472 0.96 -20.28 -4.38
N CYS A 473 0.26 -19.63 -5.33
CA CYS A 473 0.70 -19.57 -6.73
C CYS A 473 2.05 -18.86 -6.88
N CYS A 474 2.28 -17.75 -6.18
CA CYS A 474 3.55 -17.04 -6.21
C CYS A 474 4.72 -17.92 -5.73
N PHE A 475 4.52 -18.72 -4.67
CA PHE A 475 5.53 -19.67 -4.21
C PHE A 475 5.81 -20.80 -5.21
N ALA A 476 4.84 -21.17 -6.05
CA ALA A 476 5.04 -22.09 -7.18
C ALA A 476 5.73 -21.43 -8.38
N PHE A 477 5.73 -20.10 -8.48
CA PHE A 477 6.27 -19.33 -9.60
C PHE A 477 7.69 -18.80 -9.36
N LEU A 478 8.27 -19.05 -8.19
CA LEU A 478 9.65 -18.63 -7.86
C LEU A 478 10.70 -19.38 -8.69
N PRO A 479 11.86 -18.74 -8.97
CA PRO A 479 13.02 -19.38 -9.61
C PRO A 479 13.39 -20.74 -8.98
N GLU A 480 13.92 -21.66 -9.79
CA GLU A 480 14.20 -23.08 -9.49
C GLU A 480 12.99 -24.01 -9.36
N THR A 481 11.74 -23.54 -9.31
CA THR A 481 10.60 -24.46 -9.39
C THR A 481 10.40 -24.94 -10.84
N PRO A 482 10.37 -26.26 -11.11
CA PRO A 482 10.28 -26.79 -12.48
C PRO A 482 9.06 -26.27 -13.25
N THR A 483 9.22 -25.99 -14.54
CA THR A 483 8.17 -25.43 -15.41
C THR A 483 6.90 -26.28 -15.44
N GLU A 484 7.04 -27.62 -15.37
CA GLU A 484 5.91 -28.56 -15.22
C GLU A 484 5.11 -28.30 -13.94
N ASP A 485 5.78 -27.96 -12.84
CA ASP A 485 5.12 -27.60 -11.58
C ASP A 485 4.53 -26.20 -11.63
N GLN A 486 5.23 -25.20 -12.18
CA GLN A 486 4.67 -23.85 -12.36
C GLN A 486 3.33 -23.91 -13.12
N THR A 487 3.30 -24.66 -14.23
CA THR A 487 2.13 -24.82 -15.11
C THR A 487 0.87 -25.25 -14.36
N LYS A 488 0.99 -26.11 -13.34
CA LYS A 488 -0.14 -26.60 -12.52
C LYS A 488 -0.85 -25.46 -11.76
N TYR A 489 -0.15 -24.37 -11.46
CA TYR A 489 -0.69 -23.22 -10.72
C TYR A 489 -1.15 -22.05 -11.61
N VAL A 490 -0.79 -22.03 -12.91
CA VAL A 490 -1.10 -20.91 -13.83
C VAL A 490 -2.60 -20.64 -13.96
N THR A 491 -3.41 -21.66 -14.25
CA THR A 491 -4.87 -21.49 -14.37
C THR A 491 -5.48 -21.08 -13.03
N MET A 492 -4.96 -21.59 -11.90
CA MET A 492 -5.44 -21.21 -10.57
C MET A 492 -5.13 -19.74 -10.24
N ALA A 493 -3.96 -19.24 -10.63
CA ALA A 493 -3.57 -17.84 -10.46
C ALA A 493 -4.43 -16.90 -11.32
N TYR A 494 -4.59 -17.21 -12.61
CA TYR A 494 -5.45 -16.45 -13.52
C TYR A 494 -6.90 -16.35 -13.01
N LEU A 495 -7.51 -17.47 -12.63
CA LEU A 495 -8.90 -17.50 -12.11
C LEU A 495 -9.05 -16.74 -10.79
N SER A 496 -8.08 -16.84 -9.88
CA SER A 496 -8.14 -16.15 -8.59
C SER A 496 -7.98 -14.63 -8.75
N ALA A 497 -7.05 -14.18 -9.59
CA ALA A 497 -6.81 -12.76 -9.86
C ALA A 497 -7.96 -12.09 -10.62
N THR A 498 -8.48 -12.72 -11.68
CA THR A 498 -9.65 -12.20 -12.43
C THR A 498 -10.92 -12.14 -11.56
N ARG A 499 -11.11 -13.12 -10.65
CA ARG A 499 -12.20 -13.11 -9.67
C ARG A 499 -12.07 -11.96 -8.67
N ILE A 500 -10.89 -11.71 -8.10
CA ILE A 500 -10.63 -10.56 -7.21
C ILE A 500 -10.99 -9.25 -7.92
N ILE A 501 -10.49 -9.03 -9.14
CA ILE A 501 -10.71 -7.79 -9.90
C ILE A 501 -12.20 -7.63 -10.24
N THR A 502 -12.89 -8.71 -10.60
CA THR A 502 -14.35 -8.68 -10.86
C THR A 502 -15.14 -8.32 -9.59
N THR A 503 -14.87 -8.99 -8.47
CA THR A 503 -15.57 -8.75 -7.21
C THR A 503 -15.31 -7.33 -6.69
N PHE A 504 -14.06 -6.85 -6.77
CA PHE A 504 -13.73 -5.47 -6.39
C PHE A 504 -14.37 -4.43 -7.31
N SER A 505 -14.44 -4.67 -8.62
CA SER A 505 -15.08 -3.75 -9.57
C SER A 505 -16.54 -3.48 -9.22
N LYS A 506 -17.29 -4.51 -8.77
CA LYS A 506 -18.67 -4.39 -8.31
C LYS A 506 -18.81 -3.71 -6.94
N LEU A 507 -17.81 -3.86 -6.07
CA LEU A 507 -17.79 -3.18 -4.77
C LEU A 507 -17.64 -1.67 -4.94
N VAL A 508 -16.72 -1.21 -5.79
CA VAL A 508 -16.47 0.23 -6.03
C VAL A 508 -17.54 0.93 -6.88
N GLU A 509 -18.56 0.22 -7.38
CA GLU A 509 -19.77 0.83 -7.93
C GLU A 509 -20.62 1.54 -6.86
N ASN A 510 -20.48 1.12 -5.58
CA ASN A 510 -21.35 1.54 -4.48
C ASN A 510 -20.63 2.36 -3.39
N LYS A 511 -19.30 2.46 -3.44
CA LYS A 511 -18.47 3.04 -2.36
C LYS A 511 -17.12 3.51 -2.90
N GLN A 512 -16.53 4.57 -2.32
CA GLN A 512 -15.27 5.11 -2.82
C GLN A 512 -14.11 4.14 -2.53
N LEU A 513 -13.23 3.96 -3.52
CA LEU A 513 -12.18 2.93 -3.45
C LEU A 513 -11.22 3.11 -2.25
N SER A 514 -11.01 4.34 -1.78
CA SER A 514 -10.18 4.71 -0.63
C SER A 514 -10.75 4.22 0.72
N GLU A 515 -12.07 4.00 0.81
CA GLU A 515 -12.71 3.53 2.04
C GLU A 515 -12.44 2.05 2.31
N TYR A 516 -12.06 1.27 1.29
CA TYR A 516 -11.72 -0.13 1.46
C TYR A 516 -10.37 -0.29 2.19
N PRO A 517 -10.27 -1.23 3.14
CA PRO A 517 -9.04 -1.45 3.89
C PRO A 517 -7.92 -1.97 2.98
N ILE A 518 -6.68 -1.71 3.38
CA ILE A 518 -5.48 -2.00 2.57
C ILE A 518 -5.37 -3.46 2.13
N TYR A 519 -5.90 -4.41 2.91
CA TYR A 519 -5.86 -5.83 2.56
C TYR A 519 -6.79 -6.20 1.39
N VAL A 520 -7.79 -5.39 1.08
CA VAL A 520 -8.61 -5.51 -0.14
C VAL A 520 -7.90 -4.83 -1.31
N ARG A 521 -7.40 -3.61 -1.11
CA ARG A 521 -6.73 -2.84 -2.18
C ARG A 521 -5.44 -3.51 -2.66
N HIS A 522 -4.60 -3.99 -1.74
CA HIS A 522 -3.40 -4.75 -2.08
C HIS A 522 -3.73 -6.07 -2.81
N ALA A 523 -4.81 -6.77 -2.47
CA ALA A 523 -5.22 -7.98 -3.20
C ALA A 523 -5.51 -7.68 -4.69
N VAL A 524 -6.08 -6.50 -5.00
CA VAL A 524 -6.33 -6.03 -6.37
C VAL A 524 -5.02 -5.64 -7.07
N THR A 525 -4.14 -4.87 -6.41
CA THR A 525 -2.78 -4.56 -6.90
C THR A 525 -2.00 -5.84 -7.24
N TYR A 526 -1.99 -6.81 -6.32
CA TYR A 526 -1.30 -8.09 -6.48
C TYR A 526 -1.92 -8.93 -7.61
N SER A 527 -3.24 -8.88 -7.78
CA SER A 527 -3.94 -9.52 -8.90
C SER A 527 -3.56 -8.91 -10.26
N ALA A 528 -3.45 -7.58 -10.34
CA ALA A 528 -3.01 -6.89 -11.55
C ALA A 528 -1.55 -7.22 -11.91
N PHE A 529 -0.64 -7.22 -10.92
CA PHE A 529 0.76 -7.63 -11.11
C PHE A 529 0.91 -9.10 -11.49
N MET A 530 0.11 -10.00 -10.91
CA MET A 530 0.08 -11.41 -11.28
C MET A 530 -0.38 -11.58 -12.74
N LEU A 531 -1.49 -10.95 -13.13
CA LEU A 531 -1.95 -10.98 -14.52
C LEU A 531 -0.97 -10.29 -15.49
N PHE A 532 -0.20 -9.30 -15.02
CA PHE A 532 0.85 -8.67 -15.83
C PHE A 532 1.93 -9.68 -16.24
N ARG A 533 2.44 -10.51 -15.31
CA ARG A 533 3.36 -11.61 -15.69
C ARG A 533 2.65 -12.72 -16.46
N LEU A 534 1.42 -13.08 -16.08
CA LEU A 534 0.72 -14.20 -16.72
C LEU A 534 0.32 -13.96 -18.19
N HIS A 535 0.07 -12.72 -18.63
CA HIS A 535 -0.23 -12.47 -20.06
C HIS A 535 1.01 -12.39 -20.95
N LEU A 536 2.21 -12.44 -20.36
CA LEU A 536 3.51 -12.40 -21.07
C LEU A 536 4.21 -13.76 -21.11
N THR A 537 3.77 -14.74 -20.31
CA THR A 537 4.34 -16.10 -20.28
C THR A 537 3.62 -17.04 -21.26
N PRO A 538 4.33 -17.91 -22.01
CA PRO A 538 3.70 -18.91 -22.88
C PRO A 538 2.96 -20.03 -22.11
N LEU A 539 3.02 -20.03 -20.78
CA LEU A 539 2.32 -21.00 -19.93
C LEU A 539 0.82 -20.66 -19.75
N LEU A 540 0.37 -19.45 -20.11
CA LEU A 540 -1.06 -19.09 -20.09
C LEU A 540 -1.73 -19.46 -21.43
N LEU A 541 -2.84 -20.18 -21.36
CA LEU A 541 -3.64 -20.56 -22.54
C LEU A 541 -4.18 -19.32 -23.27
N ASP A 542 -4.01 -19.25 -24.61
CA ASP A 542 -4.40 -18.12 -25.47
C ASP A 542 -5.78 -17.52 -25.16
N LYS A 543 -6.78 -18.39 -24.95
CA LYS A 543 -8.17 -18.03 -24.59
C LYS A 543 -8.33 -17.19 -23.31
N TYR A 544 -7.27 -17.04 -22.51
CA TYR A 544 -7.23 -16.23 -21.29
C TYR A 544 -6.42 -14.94 -21.45
N ILE A 545 -5.63 -14.77 -22.52
CA ILE A 545 -4.71 -13.63 -22.71
C ILE A 545 -5.49 -12.31 -22.84
N ASP A 546 -6.47 -12.23 -23.75
CA ASP A 546 -7.29 -11.03 -23.97
C ASP A 546 -7.98 -10.58 -22.65
N SER A 547 -8.53 -11.55 -21.90
CA SER A 547 -9.19 -11.35 -20.60
C SER A 547 -8.22 -10.89 -19.49
N ALA A 548 -7.01 -11.46 -19.43
CA ALA A 548 -5.98 -11.06 -18.48
C ALA A 548 -5.55 -9.61 -18.73
N ARG A 549 -5.29 -9.25 -19.99
CA ARG A 549 -4.93 -7.89 -20.42
C ARG A 549 -6.02 -6.87 -20.07
N GLN A 550 -7.26 -7.19 -20.44
CA GLN A 550 -8.44 -6.38 -20.13
C GLN A 550 -8.68 -6.21 -18.62
N SER A 551 -8.34 -7.21 -17.80
CA SER A 551 -8.43 -7.12 -16.34
C SER A 551 -7.38 -6.17 -15.74
N ILE A 552 -6.15 -6.16 -16.25
CA ILE A 552 -5.10 -5.20 -15.83
C ILE A 552 -5.53 -3.77 -16.17
N VAL A 553 -6.00 -3.55 -17.40
CA VAL A 553 -6.51 -2.24 -17.87
C VAL A 553 -7.72 -1.79 -17.03
N THR A 554 -8.56 -2.71 -16.58
CA THR A 554 -9.67 -2.40 -15.66
C THR A 554 -9.16 -1.89 -14.30
N VAL A 555 -8.13 -2.52 -13.72
CA VAL A 555 -7.53 -2.03 -12.46
C VAL A 555 -6.84 -0.67 -12.65
N HIS A 556 -6.05 -0.51 -13.71
CA HIS A 556 -5.41 0.77 -14.05
C HIS A 556 -6.44 1.91 -14.14
N ARG A 557 -7.52 1.70 -14.90
CA ARG A 557 -8.61 2.68 -15.04
C ARG A 557 -9.33 2.94 -13.72
N LEU A 558 -9.59 1.93 -12.89
CA LEU A 558 -10.20 2.14 -11.57
C LEU A 558 -9.29 2.97 -10.64
N PHE A 559 -7.96 2.83 -10.77
CA PHE A 559 -6.99 3.51 -9.92
C PHE A 559 -6.66 4.93 -10.42
N ARG A 560 -6.73 5.19 -11.73
CA ARG A 560 -6.61 6.54 -12.31
C ARG A 560 -7.90 7.36 -12.27
N ASN A 561 -9.07 6.73 -12.40
CA ASN A 561 -10.37 7.42 -12.31
C ASN A 561 -10.80 7.68 -10.85
N MET A 562 -9.87 8.10 -9.99
CA MET A 562 -10.18 8.67 -8.68
C MET A 562 -10.86 10.04 -8.87
N LEU A 563 -11.54 10.55 -7.83
CA LEU A 563 -12.11 11.91 -7.85
C LEU A 563 -11.03 12.94 -8.21
N ALA A 564 -11.36 13.92 -9.07
CA ALA A 564 -10.38 14.87 -9.59
C ALA A 564 -9.66 15.69 -8.50
N ALA A 565 -10.34 15.96 -7.39
CA ALA A 565 -9.76 16.60 -6.19
C ALA A 565 -8.69 15.75 -5.49
N TRP A 566 -8.77 14.42 -5.61
CA TRP A 566 -7.84 13.47 -4.99
C TRP A 566 -6.65 13.10 -5.88
N LYS A 567 -6.57 13.61 -7.12
CA LYS A 567 -5.53 13.26 -8.12
C LYS A 567 -4.09 13.46 -7.60
N ASP A 568 -3.88 14.47 -6.77
CA ASP A 568 -2.57 14.88 -6.25
C ASP A 568 -2.18 14.14 -4.94
N VAL A 569 -3.04 13.23 -4.46
CA VAL A 569 -2.79 12.45 -3.23
C VAL A 569 -1.92 11.22 -3.56
N ASN A 570 -0.64 11.32 -3.22
CA ASN A 570 0.32 10.21 -3.29
C ASN A 570 -0.05 9.10 -2.27
N ASN A 571 -0.45 7.94 -2.78
CA ASN A 571 -0.87 6.77 -2.01
C ASN A 571 -0.62 5.47 -2.80
N ASP A 572 -0.94 4.31 -2.24
CA ASP A 572 -0.74 3.00 -2.89
C ASP A 572 -1.52 2.81 -4.21
N ILE A 573 -2.61 3.55 -4.42
CA ILE A 573 -3.47 3.47 -5.61
C ILE A 573 -2.82 4.22 -6.77
N SER A 574 -2.51 5.52 -6.58
CA SER A 574 -1.79 6.33 -7.57
C SER A 574 -0.40 5.77 -7.86
N ARG A 575 0.27 5.24 -6.83
CA ARG A 575 1.53 4.50 -6.94
C ARG A 575 1.40 3.23 -7.79
N THR A 576 0.39 2.38 -7.56
CA THR A 576 0.18 1.15 -8.35
C THR A 576 -0.07 1.47 -9.82
N ALA A 577 -0.83 2.52 -10.14
CA ALA A 577 -1.05 2.95 -11.52
C ALA A 577 0.27 3.30 -12.23
N LYS A 578 1.16 4.07 -11.58
CA LYS A 578 2.50 4.41 -12.13
C LYS A 578 3.38 3.17 -12.36
N VAL A 579 3.28 2.11 -11.54
CA VAL A 579 3.98 0.84 -11.81
C VAL A 579 3.47 0.19 -13.08
N LEU A 580 2.15 0.06 -13.23
CA LEU A 580 1.55 -0.57 -14.42
C LEU A 580 1.96 0.20 -15.69
N GLU A 581 1.89 1.53 -15.64
CA GLU A 581 2.31 2.44 -16.72
C GLU A 581 3.79 2.27 -17.07
N ASN A 582 4.69 2.33 -16.08
CA ASN A 582 6.12 2.14 -16.28
C ASN A 582 6.44 0.73 -16.84
N LEU A 583 5.74 -0.32 -16.38
CA LEU A 583 5.87 -1.69 -16.91
C LEU A 583 5.41 -1.79 -18.38
N ASN A 584 4.33 -1.10 -18.74
CA ASN A 584 3.85 -1.04 -20.12
C ASN A 584 4.82 -0.24 -21.03
N TYR A 585 5.47 0.79 -20.48
CA TYR A 585 6.56 1.47 -21.17
C TYR A 585 7.75 0.53 -21.45
N VAL A 586 8.07 -0.40 -20.54
CA VAL A 586 9.08 -1.46 -20.80
C VAL A 586 8.64 -2.41 -21.93
N ILE A 587 7.34 -2.73 -22.08
CA ILE A 587 6.86 -3.48 -23.26
C ILE A 587 7.11 -2.69 -24.56
N ILE A 588 6.97 -1.36 -24.53
CA ILE A 588 7.20 -0.50 -25.70
C ILE A 588 8.68 -0.44 -26.04
N THR A 589 9.57 -0.08 -25.09
CA THR A 589 10.98 0.20 -25.39
C THR A 589 11.93 -0.98 -25.28
N GLN A 590 11.67 -1.96 -24.40
CA GLN A 590 12.60 -3.06 -24.11
C GLN A 590 11.89 -4.38 -23.73
N PRO A 591 10.97 -4.90 -24.58
CA PRO A 591 10.15 -6.06 -24.26
C PRO A 591 10.94 -7.35 -23.97
N GLU A 592 12.19 -7.46 -24.44
CA GLU A 592 13.06 -8.59 -24.16
C GLU A 592 13.32 -8.81 -22.67
N ILE A 593 13.25 -7.78 -21.82
CA ILE A 593 13.34 -7.91 -20.36
C ILE A 593 12.31 -8.91 -19.79
N PHE A 594 11.15 -9.04 -20.45
CA PHE A 594 10.11 -9.98 -20.04
C PHE A 594 10.20 -11.35 -20.71
N LEU A 595 11.07 -11.51 -21.73
CA LEU A 595 11.18 -12.68 -22.63
C LEU A 595 12.53 -13.42 -22.53
N GLU A 596 13.57 -12.77 -22.01
CA GLU A 596 14.93 -13.32 -21.83
C GLU A 596 15.02 -14.45 -20.79
N GLY A 597 14.01 -14.61 -19.91
CA GLY A 597 14.04 -15.51 -18.76
C GLY A 597 12.96 -16.59 -18.77
N GLU A 598 13.34 -17.81 -18.38
CA GLU A 598 12.41 -18.92 -18.16
C GLU A 598 11.62 -18.77 -16.84
N GLY A 599 10.37 -19.26 -16.84
CA GLY A 599 9.48 -19.19 -15.67
C GLY A 599 8.68 -17.89 -15.55
N ILE A 600 7.91 -17.78 -14.47
CA ILE A 600 6.95 -16.67 -14.28
C ILE A 600 7.55 -15.54 -13.44
N ILE A 601 8.31 -15.85 -12.39
CA ILE A 601 9.18 -14.89 -11.67
C ILE A 601 10.62 -15.30 -11.99
N VAL A 602 11.42 -14.38 -12.54
CA VAL A 602 12.70 -14.75 -13.19
C VAL A 602 13.90 -14.52 -12.27
N LYS A 603 13.92 -13.40 -11.52
CA LYS A 603 15.14 -12.91 -10.87
C LYS A 603 14.99 -12.76 -9.36
N MET A 604 13.87 -12.23 -8.88
CA MET A 604 13.65 -11.99 -7.45
C MET A 604 13.04 -13.20 -6.76
N ARG A 605 13.56 -13.53 -5.56
CA ARG A 605 13.14 -14.71 -4.77
C ARG A 605 13.25 -14.53 -3.25
N SER A 606 14.20 -13.72 -2.79
CA SER A 606 14.48 -13.42 -1.38
C SER A 606 13.39 -12.61 -0.65
N HIS A 607 12.28 -12.31 -1.32
CA HIS A 607 11.17 -11.50 -0.80
C HIS A 607 9.87 -12.31 -0.68
N LEU A 608 10.00 -13.63 -0.47
CA LEU A 608 8.89 -14.56 -0.24
C LEU A 608 7.77 -14.37 -1.30
N THR A 609 6.57 -13.99 -0.86
CA THR A 609 5.39 -13.77 -1.71
C THR A 609 5.37 -12.40 -2.40
N ASN A 610 6.17 -11.43 -1.96
CA ASN A 610 6.30 -10.15 -2.65
C ASN A 610 7.38 -10.16 -3.74
N SER A 611 8.08 -11.29 -3.93
CA SER A 611 9.11 -11.45 -4.96
C SER A 611 8.62 -11.05 -6.35
N LEU A 612 7.37 -11.37 -6.71
CA LEU A 612 6.69 -10.93 -7.94
C LEU A 612 6.75 -9.40 -8.14
N PHE A 613 6.47 -8.62 -7.09
CA PHE A 613 6.48 -7.16 -7.16
C PHE A 613 7.91 -6.62 -7.33
N TYR A 614 8.88 -7.17 -6.59
CA TYR A 614 10.29 -6.77 -6.74
C TYR A 614 10.86 -7.18 -8.12
N ASP A 615 10.43 -8.30 -8.70
CA ASP A 615 10.79 -8.74 -10.05
C ASP A 615 10.29 -7.73 -11.10
N LEU A 616 9.02 -7.32 -10.99
CA LEU A 616 8.42 -6.31 -11.85
C LEU A 616 9.07 -4.92 -11.70
N VAL A 617 9.34 -4.48 -10.47
CA VAL A 617 10.05 -3.22 -10.22
C VAL A 617 11.49 -3.28 -10.74
N TRP A 618 12.17 -4.44 -10.64
CA TRP A 618 13.46 -4.64 -11.29
C TRP A 618 13.37 -4.51 -12.82
N CYS A 619 12.33 -5.08 -13.46
CA CYS A 619 12.12 -4.90 -14.90
C CYS A 619 11.97 -3.42 -15.29
N VAL A 620 11.28 -2.61 -14.47
CA VAL A 620 11.19 -1.15 -14.68
C VAL A 620 12.55 -0.47 -14.59
N HIS A 621 13.35 -0.75 -13.55
CA HIS A 621 14.67 -0.13 -13.39
C HIS A 621 15.68 -0.60 -14.46
N GLU A 622 15.64 -1.87 -14.86
CA GLU A 622 16.47 -2.37 -15.98
C GLU A 622 16.06 -1.74 -17.31
N GLY A 623 14.75 -1.53 -17.54
CA GLY A 623 14.24 -0.78 -18.69
C GLY A 623 14.73 0.67 -18.70
N LYS A 624 14.63 1.39 -17.58
CA LYS A 624 15.18 2.75 -17.42
C LYS A 624 16.69 2.75 -17.76
N ARG A 625 17.43 1.80 -17.20
CA ARG A 625 18.90 1.67 -17.37
C ARG A 625 19.30 1.38 -18.81
N ARG A 626 18.62 0.47 -19.51
CA ARG A 626 18.90 0.15 -20.92
C ARG A 626 18.51 1.32 -21.84
N ALA A 627 17.39 2.02 -21.58
CA ALA A 627 16.96 3.21 -22.33
C ALA A 627 17.90 4.41 -22.18
N ILE A 628 18.40 4.70 -20.97
CA ILE A 628 19.42 5.75 -20.76
C ILE A 628 20.69 5.38 -21.55
N ALA A 629 21.18 4.14 -21.40
CA ALA A 629 22.40 3.65 -22.06
C ALA A 629 22.29 3.45 -23.60
N THR A 630 21.10 3.61 -24.20
CA THR A 630 20.93 3.78 -25.66
C THR A 630 20.88 5.25 -26.03
N SER A 631 20.16 6.10 -25.29
CA SER A 631 20.08 7.55 -25.54
C SER A 631 21.46 8.23 -25.53
N GLU A 632 22.35 7.88 -24.59
CA GLU A 632 23.75 8.33 -24.53
C GLU A 632 24.59 7.95 -25.78
N LYS A 633 24.15 6.96 -26.57
CA LYS A 633 24.84 6.49 -27.78
C LYS A 633 24.19 7.01 -29.06
N SER A 634 22.97 7.51 -29.01
CA SER A 634 22.17 7.92 -30.17
C SER A 634 21.94 9.43 -30.21
N HIS A 635 23.02 10.21 -30.28
CA HIS A 635 22.97 11.68 -30.38
C HIS A 635 22.41 12.23 -31.72
N LYS A 636 21.77 11.39 -32.55
CA LYS A 636 21.01 11.76 -33.74
C LYS A 636 19.81 10.80 -33.95
N ASP A 637 18.63 11.39 -34.10
CA ASP A 637 17.45 10.90 -34.80
C ASP A 637 17.10 9.39 -34.67
N SER A 638 16.64 8.97 -33.49
CA SER A 638 16.06 7.63 -33.28
C SER A 638 14.54 7.68 -33.11
N HIS A 639 13.79 7.71 -34.22
CA HIS A 639 12.43 7.15 -34.21
C HIS A 639 12.53 5.66 -33.88
N TYR A 640 11.82 5.19 -32.85
CA TYR A 640 11.84 3.79 -32.46
C TYR A 640 11.06 2.95 -33.48
N LYS A 641 11.73 2.34 -34.46
CA LYS A 641 11.05 1.44 -35.41
C LYS A 641 10.56 0.18 -34.69
N ILE A 642 9.28 0.15 -34.35
CA ILE A 642 8.60 -0.93 -33.62
C ILE A 642 8.36 -2.14 -34.55
N ASN A 643 9.42 -2.82 -34.97
CA ASN A 643 9.28 -4.10 -35.67
C ASN A 643 8.37 -5.05 -34.86
N ALA A 644 7.34 -5.59 -35.51
CA ALA A 644 6.38 -6.52 -34.90
C ALA A 644 7.00 -7.90 -34.53
N ILE A 645 8.16 -8.22 -35.13
CA ILE A 645 8.97 -9.40 -34.82
C ILE A 645 10.30 -8.92 -34.23
N MET A 646 10.65 -9.48 -33.08
CA MET A 646 11.89 -9.22 -32.35
C MET A 646 13.09 -9.82 -33.09
N PRO A 647 14.34 -9.33 -32.86
CA PRO A 647 15.55 -9.89 -33.50
C PRO A 647 15.80 -11.38 -33.23
N ASN A 648 15.19 -11.95 -32.18
CA ASN A 648 15.23 -13.38 -31.84
C ASN A 648 14.11 -14.22 -32.50
N GLY A 649 13.30 -13.63 -33.40
CA GLY A 649 12.19 -14.28 -34.08
C GLY A 649 10.88 -14.38 -33.29
N GLN A 650 10.84 -13.94 -32.02
CA GLN A 650 9.60 -13.91 -31.23
C GLN A 650 8.70 -12.75 -31.68
N LYS A 651 7.38 -12.91 -31.55
CA LYS A 651 6.44 -11.78 -31.73
C LYS A 651 6.62 -10.79 -30.59
N ARG A 652 6.63 -9.48 -30.90
CA ARG A 652 6.66 -8.43 -29.88
C ARG A 652 5.37 -8.50 -29.04
N PRO A 653 5.43 -8.42 -27.69
CA PRO A 653 4.23 -8.29 -26.88
C PRO A 653 3.53 -6.97 -27.21
N ILE A 654 2.21 -7.01 -27.42
CA ILE A 654 1.43 -5.81 -27.72
C ILE A 654 1.27 -5.00 -26.41
N PRO A 655 1.52 -3.68 -26.39
CA PRO A 655 1.26 -2.85 -25.21
C PRO A 655 -0.18 -2.96 -24.71
N LEU A 656 -0.41 -2.62 -23.45
CA LEU A 656 -1.74 -2.46 -22.86
C LEU A 656 -2.30 -1.07 -23.25
N PRO A 657 -3.55 -0.95 -23.69
CA PRO A 657 -4.18 0.36 -23.87
C PRO A 657 -4.57 0.94 -22.51
N PHE A 658 -3.69 1.77 -21.95
CA PHE A 658 -4.02 2.55 -20.77
C PHE A 658 -4.79 3.82 -21.14
N TYR A 659 -5.96 3.94 -20.52
CA TYR A 659 -7.07 4.75 -21.00
C TYR A 659 -7.19 6.06 -20.24
N ASN A 660 -6.14 6.89 -20.29
CA ASN A 660 -6.08 8.16 -19.55
C ASN A 660 -7.18 9.18 -19.94
N GLN A 661 -7.95 8.94 -21.01
CA GLN A 661 -9.00 9.83 -21.53
C GLN A 661 -10.32 9.12 -21.91
N ILE A 662 -10.62 7.91 -21.40
CA ILE A 662 -11.94 7.27 -21.65
C ILE A 662 -13.04 7.86 -20.75
N THR A 663 -14.06 8.45 -21.39
CA THR A 663 -15.35 8.79 -20.79
C THR A 663 -16.33 7.61 -20.88
N LYS A 664 -17.37 7.61 -20.03
CA LYS A 664 -18.46 6.59 -20.07
C LYS A 664 -19.26 6.64 -21.37
N ASP A 665 -19.29 7.79 -22.03
CA ASP A 665 -20.02 8.05 -23.27
C ASP A 665 -19.34 7.40 -24.49
N ASN A 666 -18.02 7.16 -24.38
CA ASN A 666 -17.19 6.57 -25.41
C ASN A 666 -17.03 5.05 -25.27
N PHE A 667 -17.06 4.50 -24.06
CA PHE A 667 -16.91 3.05 -23.81
C PHE A 667 -17.83 2.57 -22.68
N LYS A 668 -18.50 1.43 -22.92
CA LYS A 668 -19.35 0.72 -21.97
C LYS A 668 -18.65 -0.51 -21.40
N THR A 669 -18.85 -0.80 -20.13
CA THR A 669 -18.41 -2.06 -19.50
C THR A 669 -19.44 -3.15 -19.78
N ILE A 670 -19.00 -4.30 -20.29
CA ILE A 670 -19.82 -5.51 -20.46
C ILE A 670 -19.21 -6.64 -19.62
N THR A 671 -19.98 -7.16 -18.68
CA THR A 671 -19.56 -8.24 -17.78
C THR A 671 -20.15 -9.56 -18.25
N THR A 672 -19.32 -10.46 -18.81
CA THR A 672 -19.75 -11.76 -19.31
C THR A 672 -19.24 -12.88 -18.39
N THR A 673 -20.14 -13.76 -17.95
CA THR A 673 -19.77 -14.97 -17.20
C THR A 673 -19.76 -16.15 -18.15
N THR A 674 -18.58 -16.72 -18.37
CA THR A 674 -18.44 -17.96 -19.16
C THR A 674 -19.08 -19.15 -18.44
N PRO A 675 -19.49 -20.23 -19.14
CA PRO A 675 -20.06 -21.42 -18.50
C PRO A 675 -19.16 -22.09 -17.45
N GLY A 676 -17.85 -21.88 -17.51
CA GLY A 676 -16.87 -22.30 -16.50
C GLY A 676 -16.74 -21.37 -15.29
N GLY A 677 -17.67 -20.43 -15.08
CA GLY A 677 -17.69 -19.50 -13.96
C GLY A 677 -16.68 -18.34 -14.04
N THR A 678 -15.78 -18.33 -15.04
CA THR A 678 -14.87 -17.19 -15.24
C THR A 678 -15.68 -15.99 -15.71
N THR A 679 -15.70 -14.94 -14.89
CA THR A 679 -16.30 -13.64 -15.25
C THR A 679 -15.25 -12.76 -15.89
N VAL A 680 -15.55 -12.21 -17.06
CA VAL A 680 -14.69 -11.29 -17.84
C VAL A 680 -15.40 -9.95 -17.90
N THR A 681 -14.67 -8.86 -17.66
CA THR A 681 -15.22 -7.49 -17.59
C THR A 681 -14.62 -6.66 -18.73
N THR A 682 -15.25 -6.72 -19.91
CA THR A 682 -14.71 -6.13 -21.15
C THR A 682 -15.24 -4.71 -21.36
N LEU A 683 -14.33 -3.75 -21.54
CA LEU A 683 -14.66 -2.42 -22.05
C LEU A 683 -14.85 -2.51 -23.56
N VAL A 684 -16.05 -2.16 -24.05
CA VAL A 684 -16.41 -2.18 -25.47
C VAL A 684 -16.80 -0.75 -25.88
N PRO A 685 -16.35 -0.24 -27.03
CA PRO A 685 -16.79 1.07 -27.53
C PRO A 685 -18.32 1.21 -27.55
N THR A 686 -18.82 2.42 -27.32
CA THR A 686 -20.25 2.73 -27.50
C THR A 686 -20.58 2.80 -28.99
N GLN A 687 -21.87 2.61 -29.32
CA GLN A 687 -22.29 2.67 -30.73
C GLN A 687 -22.07 4.06 -31.34
N SER A 688 -22.16 5.12 -30.54
CA SER A 688 -21.76 6.49 -30.89
C SER A 688 -20.27 6.57 -31.22
N ALA A 689 -19.38 6.06 -30.35
CA ALA A 689 -17.93 6.06 -30.61
C ALA A 689 -17.57 5.30 -31.90
N ILE A 690 -18.19 4.14 -32.15
CA ILE A 690 -17.98 3.35 -33.38
C ILE A 690 -18.46 4.12 -34.61
N SER A 691 -19.65 4.72 -34.56
CA SER A 691 -20.20 5.50 -35.68
C SER A 691 -19.37 6.76 -35.96
N ASN A 692 -18.92 7.46 -34.92
CA ASN A 692 -18.06 8.65 -35.06
C ASN A 692 -16.70 8.27 -35.67
N ALA A 693 -16.05 7.20 -35.19
CA ALA A 693 -14.79 6.72 -35.74
C ALA A 693 -14.92 6.33 -37.22
N LYS A 694 -16.00 5.64 -37.61
CA LYS A 694 -16.30 5.32 -39.02
C LYS A 694 -16.51 6.58 -39.86
N ALA A 695 -17.27 7.56 -39.36
CA ALA A 695 -17.50 8.82 -40.07
C ALA A 695 -16.18 9.59 -40.31
N SER A 696 -15.32 9.69 -39.29
CA SER A 696 -13.98 10.30 -39.42
C SER A 696 -13.10 9.54 -40.41
N ALA A 697 -13.12 8.21 -40.39
CA ALA A 697 -12.35 7.39 -41.33
C ALA A 697 -12.80 7.60 -42.78
N THR A 698 -14.12 7.60 -43.04
CA THR A 698 -14.67 7.89 -44.37
C THR A 698 -14.37 9.32 -44.82
N ALA A 699 -14.41 10.30 -43.91
CA ALA A 699 -13.98 11.68 -44.20
C ALA A 699 -12.49 11.81 -44.52
N ALA A 700 -11.65 10.93 -43.96
CA ALA A 700 -10.23 10.81 -44.28
C ALA A 700 -9.93 9.93 -45.52
N GLY A 701 -10.95 9.38 -46.19
CA GLY A 701 -10.79 8.51 -47.35
C GLY A 701 -10.38 7.06 -47.04
N LEU A 702 -10.40 6.65 -45.78
CA LEU A 702 -10.03 5.31 -45.32
C LEU A 702 -11.21 4.32 -45.45
N SER A 703 -10.89 3.05 -45.72
CA SER A 703 -11.87 1.96 -45.82
C SER A 703 -12.49 1.55 -44.47
N GLY A 704 -11.86 1.93 -43.35
CA GLY A 704 -12.34 1.69 -41.99
C GLY A 704 -11.53 2.47 -40.96
N PRO A 705 -12.02 2.57 -39.71
CA PRO A 705 -11.33 3.28 -38.64
C PRO A 705 -10.07 2.53 -38.17
N THR A 706 -8.93 3.20 -38.22
CA THR A 706 -7.66 2.72 -37.63
C THR A 706 -7.60 2.93 -36.11
N GLU A 707 -8.45 3.81 -35.58
CA GLU A 707 -8.56 4.12 -34.15
C GLU A 707 -9.99 4.50 -33.74
N ILE A 708 -10.27 4.44 -32.44
CA ILE A 708 -11.51 4.91 -31.83
C ILE A 708 -11.14 5.87 -30.70
N ASN A 709 -11.49 7.16 -30.86
CA ASN A 709 -11.18 8.23 -29.90
C ASN A 709 -9.67 8.28 -29.52
N GLY A 710 -8.79 8.29 -30.52
CA GLY A 710 -7.33 8.33 -30.32
C GLY A 710 -6.69 7.00 -29.93
N ILE A 711 -7.45 5.92 -29.71
CA ILE A 711 -6.90 4.61 -29.33
C ILE A 711 -6.77 3.72 -30.59
N PRO A 712 -5.56 3.26 -30.96
CA PRO A 712 -5.34 2.34 -32.08
C PRO A 712 -6.20 1.07 -31.97
N LEU A 713 -6.88 0.70 -33.07
CA LEU A 713 -7.85 -0.40 -33.09
C LEU A 713 -7.23 -1.74 -32.67
N ILE A 714 -5.99 -2.00 -33.08
CA ILE A 714 -5.21 -3.19 -32.72
C ILE A 714 -5.02 -3.37 -31.20
N LEU A 715 -4.98 -2.28 -30.42
CA LEU A 715 -4.93 -2.38 -28.96
C LEU A 715 -6.28 -2.82 -28.37
N LEU A 716 -7.39 -2.36 -28.96
CA LEU A 716 -8.75 -2.75 -28.58
C LEU A 716 -9.04 -4.22 -28.96
N GLU A 717 -8.60 -4.65 -30.14
CA GLU A 717 -8.64 -6.07 -30.52
C GLU A 717 -7.81 -6.94 -29.55
N ALA A 718 -6.63 -6.46 -29.14
CA ALA A 718 -5.76 -7.14 -28.18
C ALA A 718 -6.27 -7.12 -26.73
N THR A 719 -7.41 -6.49 -26.43
CA THR A 719 -8.15 -6.63 -25.16
C THR A 719 -9.52 -7.31 -25.34
N GLY A 720 -9.85 -7.76 -26.55
CA GLY A 720 -11.19 -8.27 -26.89
C GLY A 720 -12.29 -7.20 -26.84
N SER A 721 -11.91 -5.92 -26.84
CA SER A 721 -12.81 -4.75 -26.82
C SER A 721 -13.52 -4.53 -28.16
N VAL A 722 -12.96 -5.05 -29.25
CA VAL A 722 -13.56 -5.13 -30.59
C VAL A 722 -13.29 -6.54 -31.15
N GLU A 723 -14.18 -7.04 -32.02
CA GLU A 723 -13.96 -8.30 -32.73
C GLU A 723 -12.75 -8.19 -33.67
N LYS A 724 -11.83 -9.15 -33.58
CA LYS A 724 -10.60 -9.21 -34.40
C LYS A 724 -10.96 -9.30 -35.88
N VAL A 725 -10.72 -8.24 -36.64
CA VAL A 725 -11.04 -8.16 -38.06
C VAL A 725 -10.12 -9.12 -38.82
N LYS A 726 -10.70 -10.16 -39.41
CA LYS A 726 -9.98 -11.05 -40.32
C LYS A 726 -9.64 -10.28 -41.60
N HIS A 727 -8.45 -9.69 -41.65
CA HIS A 727 -7.85 -9.25 -42.90
C HIS A 727 -7.69 -10.45 -43.84
N HIS A 728 -8.62 -10.60 -44.77
CA HIS A 728 -8.51 -11.58 -45.85
C HIS A 728 -7.36 -11.19 -46.78
N HIS A 729 -6.24 -11.91 -46.68
CA HIS A 729 -5.28 -11.95 -47.79
C HIS A 729 -5.92 -12.68 -48.96
N GLU A 730 -6.44 -11.94 -49.94
CA GLU A 730 -6.87 -12.49 -51.23
C GLU A 730 -5.64 -12.88 -52.08
N GLY A 731 -5.05 -14.02 -51.73
CA GLY A 731 -3.99 -14.65 -52.50
C GLY A 731 -4.53 -15.33 -53.76
N SER A 732 -4.61 -14.57 -54.85
CA SER A 732 -4.58 -15.00 -56.27
C SER A 732 -4.98 -16.46 -56.59
N ILE A 733 -6.17 -16.64 -57.16
CA ILE A 733 -6.66 -17.92 -57.70
C ILE A 733 -5.91 -18.32 -59.00
N PRO A 734 -5.42 -19.57 -59.11
CA PRO A 734 -5.19 -20.24 -60.39
C PRO A 734 -6.38 -21.16 -60.73
N THR A 735 -7.02 -20.95 -61.88
CA THR A 735 -8.17 -21.74 -62.35
C THR A 735 -7.77 -23.02 -63.09
N ILE A 736 -8.46 -24.14 -62.86
CA ILE A 736 -8.54 -25.28 -63.81
C ILE A 736 -9.81 -26.14 -63.50
N PRO A 737 -10.39 -26.88 -64.47
CA PRO A 737 -11.85 -27.11 -64.54
C PRO A 737 -12.38 -28.39 -63.85
N PRO A 738 -13.73 -28.53 -63.69
CA PRO A 738 -14.34 -29.60 -62.87
C PRO A 738 -14.70 -30.87 -63.66
N ASN A 739 -14.63 -32.04 -62.99
CA ASN A 739 -15.67 -33.07 -63.11
C ASN A 739 -15.62 -34.16 -62.02
N ASN A 740 -16.69 -34.97 -61.98
CA ASN A 740 -16.84 -36.29 -61.32
C ASN A 740 -16.84 -36.38 -59.78
N SER A 741 -18.06 -36.46 -59.26
CA SER A 741 -18.50 -37.28 -58.10
C SER A 741 -18.26 -38.80 -58.36
N PRO A 742 -18.53 -39.76 -57.42
CA PRO A 742 -19.32 -39.65 -56.18
C PRO A 742 -18.81 -40.41 -54.92
N VAL A 743 -19.46 -40.18 -53.78
CA VAL A 743 -19.51 -41.10 -52.62
C VAL A 743 -20.91 -41.05 -51.97
N LEU A 744 -21.53 -42.21 -51.72
CA LEU A 744 -22.71 -42.39 -50.83
C LEU A 744 -22.19 -42.77 -49.42
N SER A 745 -22.85 -42.54 -48.29
CA SER A 745 -24.17 -43.06 -47.85
C SER A 745 -24.59 -42.37 -46.51
N ALA A 746 -25.87 -42.13 -46.19
CA ALA A 746 -26.88 -43.00 -45.53
C ALA A 746 -26.51 -43.46 -44.09
N GLN A 747 -27.38 -43.48 -43.06
CA GLN A 747 -28.77 -43.02 -42.81
C GLN A 747 -28.78 -42.08 -41.54
N ALA A 748 -29.84 -41.63 -40.85
CA ALA A 748 -31.31 -41.82 -40.79
C ALA A 748 -31.98 -40.47 -40.36
N MET A 749 -33.28 -40.17 -40.50
CA MET A 749 -34.56 -40.73 -39.95
C MET A 749 -34.70 -40.59 -38.41
N ASN A 750 -35.70 -39.89 -37.79
CA ASN A 750 -37.18 -39.76 -37.96
C ASN A 750 -37.95 -41.09 -37.77
N HIS A 751 -39.19 -41.16 -37.23
CA HIS A 751 -40.23 -40.15 -36.93
C HIS A 751 -41.34 -40.66 -35.95
N ASN A 752 -42.40 -39.85 -35.72
CA ASN A 752 -43.74 -40.19 -35.14
C ASN A 752 -43.82 -40.50 -33.62
N GLY A 753 -44.93 -40.33 -32.89
CA GLY A 753 -46.30 -39.78 -33.10
C GLY A 753 -47.00 -39.64 -31.71
N SER A 754 -48.24 -39.16 -31.45
CA SER A 754 -49.48 -39.04 -32.24
C SER A 754 -50.59 -38.32 -31.41
N LEU A 755 -51.51 -37.55 -32.05
CA LEU A 755 -52.86 -37.09 -31.59
C LEU A 755 -52.98 -36.27 -30.25
N ASN A 756 -54.02 -35.47 -29.93
CA ASN A 756 -55.37 -35.32 -30.50
C ASN A 756 -56.07 -33.93 -30.21
N ASN A 757 -56.98 -33.53 -31.12
CA ASN A 757 -58.24 -32.76 -30.96
C ASN A 757 -58.42 -31.27 -30.52
N MET A 758 -59.19 -30.56 -31.37
CA MET A 758 -60.32 -29.62 -31.13
C MET A 758 -60.19 -28.10 -30.84
N ASN A 759 -61.08 -27.36 -31.54
CA ASN A 759 -61.64 -26.01 -31.31
C ASN A 759 -60.73 -24.76 -31.45
N SER A 760 -61.22 -23.56 -31.82
CA SER A 760 -62.16 -23.08 -32.88
C SER A 760 -62.28 -21.54 -32.74
N ILE A 761 -62.78 -20.84 -33.78
CA ILE A 761 -63.06 -19.36 -33.80
C ILE A 761 -61.77 -18.50 -33.78
N LYS A 762 -61.59 -17.34 -34.44
CA LYS A 762 -62.08 -16.60 -35.63
C LYS A 762 -61.92 -15.10 -35.31
N ASN A 763 -61.61 -14.28 -36.34
CA ASN A 763 -61.71 -12.80 -36.36
C ASN A 763 -60.69 -12.03 -35.49
N SER A 764 -60.27 -10.80 -35.84
CA SER A 764 -60.35 -10.06 -37.12
C SER A 764 -59.31 -8.91 -37.15
N THR A 765 -59.03 -8.40 -38.35
CA THR A 765 -58.27 -7.15 -38.58
C THR A 765 -59.20 -5.91 -38.51
N PRO A 766 -58.81 -4.71 -39.01
CA PRO A 766 -58.19 -3.65 -38.21
C PRO A 766 -59.06 -2.38 -38.15
N ASN A 767 -58.56 -1.28 -37.57
CA ASN A 767 -58.95 0.05 -38.05
C ASN A 767 -57.92 1.15 -37.76
N SER A 768 -58.08 2.30 -38.43
CA SER A 768 -57.14 3.43 -38.45
C SER A 768 -57.88 4.78 -38.34
N VAL A 769 -57.20 5.89 -38.68
CA VAL A 769 -57.68 7.30 -38.70
C VAL A 769 -57.79 7.94 -37.30
N GLY A 770 -57.32 9.18 -37.06
CA GLY A 770 -56.55 10.09 -37.94
C GLY A 770 -56.51 11.55 -37.43
N ASN A 771 -55.74 12.40 -38.14
CA ASN A 771 -55.57 13.86 -37.96
C ASN A 771 -54.82 14.32 -36.67
N GLY A 772 -53.98 15.38 -36.71
CA GLY A 772 -53.46 16.12 -37.88
C GLY A 772 -52.69 17.43 -37.53
N MET A 773 -51.82 17.84 -38.47
CA MET A 773 -51.20 19.18 -38.67
C MET A 773 -50.17 19.77 -37.66
N ASN A 774 -48.93 19.89 -38.17
CA ASN A 774 -48.09 21.11 -38.33
C ASN A 774 -48.00 22.19 -37.22
N ILE A 775 -46.76 22.61 -36.88
CA ILE A 775 -46.14 23.90 -37.33
C ILE A 775 -44.64 23.98 -36.91
N MET A 776 -43.92 24.97 -37.45
CA MET A 776 -42.45 25.18 -37.46
C MET A 776 -41.79 25.60 -36.11
N THR A 777 -40.46 25.55 -36.10
CA THR A 777 -39.54 26.20 -35.12
C THR A 777 -39.45 27.73 -35.34
N PRO A 778 -38.82 28.52 -34.42
CA PRO A 778 -37.40 28.90 -34.66
C PRO A 778 -36.51 29.26 -33.42
N HIS A 779 -35.19 29.17 -33.65
CA HIS A 779 -34.01 29.86 -33.05
C HIS A 779 -34.03 30.67 -31.73
N HIS A 780 -33.13 30.31 -30.80
CA HIS A 780 -31.84 31.01 -30.56
C HIS A 780 -30.83 30.01 -29.92
N ASN A 781 -29.57 29.85 -30.34
CA ASN A 781 -28.41 30.75 -30.47
C ASN A 781 -27.85 31.31 -29.13
N GLN A 782 -26.53 31.42 -28.89
CA GLN A 782 -25.32 30.77 -29.45
C GLN A 782 -24.09 31.30 -28.67
N TYR A 783 -23.27 30.49 -27.97
CA TYR A 783 -21.92 30.89 -27.50
C TYR A 783 -21.08 29.71 -26.94
N GLN A 784 -20.27 29.07 -27.79
CA GLN A 784 -18.95 28.51 -27.43
C GLN A 784 -18.21 27.98 -28.68
N GLN A 785 -17.40 28.83 -29.30
CA GLN A 785 -16.39 28.45 -30.29
C GLN A 785 -15.18 29.39 -30.17
N GLN A 786 -14.11 28.93 -29.52
CA GLN A 786 -12.72 29.36 -29.74
C GLN A 786 -11.77 28.37 -29.04
N MET A 787 -10.55 28.21 -29.58
CA MET A 787 -9.49 27.25 -29.21
C MET A 787 -9.51 25.85 -29.87
N GLN A 788 -9.59 25.78 -31.20
CA GLN A 788 -9.06 24.62 -31.94
C GLN A 788 -8.56 24.97 -33.37
N GLN A 789 -7.46 25.71 -33.47
CA GLN A 789 -6.69 25.90 -34.71
C GLN A 789 -5.23 26.27 -34.38
N LEU A 790 -4.30 25.32 -34.53
CA LEU A 790 -2.87 25.54 -34.88
C LEU A 790 -2.04 24.23 -34.82
N GLN A 791 -2.18 23.36 -35.82
CA GLN A 791 -1.12 22.46 -36.31
C GLN A 791 -1.60 21.72 -37.56
N LEU A 792 -1.34 22.28 -38.75
CA LEU A 792 -1.67 21.62 -40.02
C LEU A 792 -0.80 22.14 -41.18
N GLN A 793 0.53 22.01 -41.07
CA GLN A 793 1.43 22.26 -42.20
C GLN A 793 2.78 21.54 -42.07
N GLN A 794 2.86 20.30 -42.58
CA GLN A 794 3.94 19.79 -43.44
C GLN A 794 3.74 18.29 -43.72
N ILE A 795 3.48 17.96 -45.00
CA ILE A 795 3.97 16.77 -45.74
C ILE A 795 3.51 16.98 -47.18
N ILE A 796 4.44 16.90 -48.15
CA ILE A 796 4.15 16.90 -49.59
C ILE A 796 4.99 15.80 -50.23
N GLY A 797 4.34 14.89 -50.97
CA GLY A 797 4.96 14.02 -51.97
C GLY A 797 5.86 12.89 -51.45
N GLY A 798 5.38 11.65 -51.54
CA GLY A 798 6.16 10.46 -51.14
C GLY A 798 5.49 9.14 -51.51
N ASN A 799 5.10 8.97 -52.77
CA ASN A 799 4.35 7.77 -53.21
C ASN A 799 5.23 6.52 -53.21
N ASN A 800 4.93 5.54 -52.34
CA ASN A 800 5.54 4.20 -52.35
C ASN A 800 4.67 3.16 -51.62
N ASN A 801 4.33 2.06 -52.30
CA ASN A 801 3.51 0.98 -51.72
C ASN A 801 4.32 0.15 -50.71
N ASN A 802 3.90 0.12 -49.44
CA ASN A 802 4.30 -0.90 -48.46
C ASN A 802 3.34 -0.90 -47.25
N ASN A 803 2.32 -1.76 -47.28
CA ASN A 803 1.18 -1.75 -46.33
C ASN A 803 1.49 -2.25 -44.91
N ASN A 804 2.77 -2.21 -44.48
CA ASN A 804 3.23 -2.62 -43.15
C ASN A 804 3.89 -1.45 -42.37
N ILE A 805 3.75 -0.20 -42.82
CA ILE A 805 4.47 0.96 -42.24
C ILE A 805 3.55 1.89 -41.42
N GLU A 806 2.24 1.92 -41.71
CA GLU A 806 1.29 2.82 -41.01
C GLU A 806 1.00 2.41 -39.56
N THR A 807 1.04 1.11 -39.24
CA THR A 807 0.76 0.59 -37.89
C THR A 807 1.75 1.11 -36.85
N ASP A 808 3.02 1.14 -37.21
CA ASP A 808 4.12 1.38 -36.28
C ASP A 808 4.16 2.87 -35.87
N PHE A 809 3.86 3.76 -36.81
CA PHE A 809 3.71 5.20 -36.58
C PHE A 809 2.51 5.57 -35.69
N GLN A 810 1.44 4.75 -35.68
CA GLN A 810 0.26 5.03 -34.87
C GLN A 810 0.47 4.70 -33.38
N PHE A 811 1.26 3.66 -33.07
CA PHE A 811 1.67 3.38 -31.68
C PHE A 811 2.54 4.49 -31.10
N ASP A 812 3.55 4.94 -31.86
CA ASP A 812 4.48 5.99 -31.43
C ASP A 812 3.73 7.27 -31.06
N ASN A 813 2.86 7.76 -31.95
CA ASN A 813 2.03 8.93 -31.68
C ASN A 813 1.11 8.76 -30.46
N PHE A 814 0.46 7.60 -30.28
CA PHE A 814 -0.45 7.37 -29.15
C PHE A 814 0.29 7.46 -27.81
N PHE A 815 1.45 6.83 -27.68
CA PHE A 815 2.19 6.82 -26.41
C PHE A 815 3.04 8.07 -26.17
N GLN A 816 3.54 8.73 -27.22
CA GLN A 816 4.20 10.04 -27.10
C GLN A 816 3.20 11.13 -26.66
N ASN A 817 1.98 11.14 -27.20
CA ASN A 817 0.93 12.09 -26.80
C ASN A 817 0.40 11.88 -25.38
N GLN A 818 0.66 10.73 -24.73
CA GLN A 818 0.40 10.56 -23.29
C GLN A 818 1.50 11.20 -22.40
N ASN A 819 2.54 11.77 -23.01
CA ASN A 819 3.60 12.60 -22.42
C ASN A 819 4.08 12.12 -21.04
N PHE A 820 4.66 10.92 -21.02
CA PHE A 820 5.11 10.30 -19.79
C PHE A 820 6.40 10.92 -19.26
N ASP A 821 6.28 11.57 -18.11
CA ASP A 821 7.39 11.92 -17.22
C ASP A 821 8.05 10.63 -16.69
N TRP A 822 8.95 10.08 -17.51
CA TRP A 822 9.57 8.76 -17.36
C TRP A 822 11.11 8.83 -17.40
N MET A 823 11.68 9.74 -18.20
CA MET A 823 13.13 10.03 -18.22
C MET A 823 13.51 11.11 -17.21
N GLU A 824 12.62 12.09 -16.99
CA GLU A 824 12.78 13.11 -15.95
C GLU A 824 12.29 12.58 -14.60
N GLY A 825 12.87 13.12 -13.52
CA GLY A 825 12.62 12.69 -12.14
C GLY A 825 13.50 11.53 -11.64
N THR A 826 14.06 11.69 -10.44
CA THR A 826 14.73 10.60 -9.69
C THR A 826 13.67 9.66 -9.10
N ASP A 827 13.14 8.80 -9.96
CA ASP A 827 11.98 7.90 -9.75
C ASP A 827 12.34 6.70 -8.83
N ASP A 828 12.96 6.97 -7.67
CA ASP A 828 13.24 6.01 -6.59
C ASP A 828 11.96 5.65 -5.84
N PHE A 829 11.11 4.92 -6.56
CA PHE A 829 9.80 4.41 -6.19
C PHE A 829 9.83 3.56 -4.90
N LEU A 830 10.90 2.80 -4.70
CA LEU A 830 11.08 1.97 -3.51
C LEU A 830 11.53 2.79 -2.30
N GLY A 831 12.48 3.72 -2.47
CA GLY A 831 13.29 4.24 -1.35
C GLY A 831 14.60 3.50 -1.16
N TRP A 832 15.14 2.90 -2.24
CA TRP A 832 16.18 1.86 -2.16
C TRP A 832 17.16 1.84 -3.35
N LEU A 833 16.74 2.26 -4.54
CA LEU A 833 17.51 2.11 -5.78
C LEU A 833 17.91 3.47 -6.34
N ASP A 834 18.90 4.08 -5.70
CA ASP A 834 19.71 5.11 -6.36
C ASP A 834 20.42 4.45 -7.56
N MET A 835 20.13 4.91 -8.77
CA MET A 835 20.73 4.35 -10.00
C MET A 835 22.24 4.57 -10.08
N ASN A 836 22.83 5.38 -9.19
CA ASN A 836 24.26 5.57 -9.04
C ASN A 836 24.94 4.50 -8.15
N MET A 837 24.18 3.69 -7.40
CA MET A 837 24.75 2.56 -6.66
C MET A 837 25.12 1.43 -7.62
N LYS A 838 26.42 1.31 -7.89
CA LYS A 838 26.99 0.07 -8.42
C LYS A 838 26.77 -1.07 -7.40
N PRO A 839 26.55 -2.31 -7.85
CA PRO A 839 26.70 -3.47 -6.97
C PRO A 839 28.14 -3.53 -6.44
N GLU A 840 28.30 -3.88 -5.16
CA GLU A 840 29.59 -4.17 -4.51
C GLU A 840 30.14 -5.55 -4.89
#